data_AF-A0A843TN01-F1
#
_entry.id   AF-A0A843TN01-F1
#
_cell.length_a   1.000
_cell.length_b   1.000
_cell.length_c   1.000
_cell.angle_alpha   90.00
_cell.angle_beta   90.00
_cell.angle_gamma   90.00
#
_symmetry.space_group_name_H-M   'P 1'
#
loop_
_entity.id
_entity.type
_entity.pdbx_description
1 polymer ?
#
loop_
_entity_poly.entity_id
_entity_poly.type
_entity_poly.pdbx_seq_one_letter_code
_entity_poly.pdbx_strand_id
1 'polypeptide(L)'
;MATKYHQTSLFLLLFLGLLLVSTASASTGSIATYWGQNKEEGKLSKACDTGNYDYINVAYLTTFGSGQTPVLDLSDHCNATHGGCSGLGREIKACQKRGVKVLLSLGGETGQHSLNSTDDARRVAEYLYNNFLSGKSPSRPFGNVVLDGVDFSVVGKARKDRMHWEDLARAIANYSWPEKKVYLTAAPQCAFPDKTLKKALGTSLFDIVWIRFYNHASCRYSADGLVPLKLSWERWNAKVQAGQVFIGLPASGEAADSGYVPPGNFTAEVLPYVSSFPKYGGIMLWDRYYDVKNKYSDRINQLSMVTMHNLSSFSLLVLLLLNLILVYTASASAGSIATYWGLNREEGTLVKACDTGNYDYINIAFLATFGSGRTPALDLSGHCSATRGGCSSLGREIKACQKRGVKVLLSLGGSETGQQSLNSTDDAGHVAEYLYNNFLAGKSLSRPFGSAILDGIDFSVVGKANKDRMHWEDLARAVANYSSAERKVYLTAAPQCAFPDKTLKKALGTGLFDIVWVRFYNHASCRYSEADLVPLKLSWERWNAKVQAGQVFIGLPASGKAADSGYVPPANFTAEVLPFISNFPKYGGIMLWDRYYDTMNKYSEQIKCDVKPSQLKPLIHQLTMAAEFPPSSPSRLLFHALLVASLASPSGATIGCIATYWGQNKREGSLAKACATGNYEFINIAFLTTFGSGRTPVLDLSGHCNATRGGCTALANDIAYCQQWGIKILLSLGGDKGNHSLNSTDDAVAVARYLYGSFLGGRTLSPRPFGSAVLDGIDFAVSGKTWWGRLHWDALARALSVYNSAKRKIYLTAAPRCRYPDWTLRSALQTGIFDFVWIRFYNQSKCQYSLPDGPGRLMVAWQTWNADLQVTGVFMGLPAARETAENGYVPPDNFTDEILPFINMFPKYWGVMVWDRYHDKMSKYSYRIKYDVITHQADQNY
;
A
#
# COMPACT_ATOMS: atom_id res chain seq x y z
N MET A 1 20.44 41.73 -8.91
CA MET A 1 21.52 40.74 -9.07
C MET A 1 21.00 39.27 -9.07
N ALA A 2 19.73 39.03 -9.42
CA ALA A 2 19.06 37.73 -9.27
C ALA A 2 18.88 36.94 -10.59
N THR A 3 19.24 37.50 -11.74
CA THR A 3 19.03 36.88 -13.06
C THR A 3 20.17 35.96 -13.51
N LYS A 4 21.35 36.00 -12.87
CA LYS A 4 22.49 35.13 -13.22
C LYS A 4 22.48 33.73 -12.57
N TYR A 5 21.77 33.53 -11.45
CA TYR A 5 21.73 32.23 -10.77
C TYR A 5 20.75 31.22 -11.39
N HIS A 6 19.72 31.69 -12.12
CA HIS A 6 18.78 30.79 -12.80
C HIS A 6 19.37 30.10 -14.02
N GLN A 7 20.26 30.74 -14.77
CA GLN A 7 20.88 30.13 -15.96
C GLN A 7 21.87 29.02 -15.60
N THR A 8 22.62 29.16 -14.50
CA THR A 8 23.57 28.14 -14.04
C THR A 8 22.90 26.93 -13.40
N SER A 9 21.79 27.11 -12.66
CA SER A 9 21.00 25.99 -12.12
C SER A 9 20.30 25.20 -13.21
N LEU A 10 19.81 25.86 -14.27
CA LEU A 10 19.16 25.18 -15.40
C LEU A 10 20.16 24.32 -16.20
N PHE A 11 21.38 24.82 -16.38
CA PHE A 11 22.45 24.06 -17.04
C PHE A 11 22.92 22.86 -16.20
N LEU A 12 23.02 23.01 -14.88
CA LEU A 12 23.39 21.92 -13.98
C LEU A 12 22.32 20.82 -13.92
N LEU A 13 21.03 21.21 -13.93
CA LEU A 13 19.90 20.27 -14.00
C LEU A 13 19.79 19.56 -15.35
N LEU A 14 20.08 20.25 -16.46
CA LEU A 14 20.20 19.64 -17.79
C LEU A 14 21.35 18.63 -17.84
N PHE A 15 22.50 18.95 -17.25
CA PHE A 15 23.67 18.06 -17.20
C PHE A 15 23.45 16.84 -16.29
N LEU A 16 22.81 17.02 -15.12
CA LEU A 16 22.39 15.91 -14.25
C LEU A 16 21.29 15.05 -14.89
N GLY A 17 20.37 15.66 -15.64
CA GLY A 17 19.36 14.94 -16.43
C GLY A 17 19.97 14.08 -17.53
N LEU A 18 21.00 14.59 -18.22
CA LEU A 18 21.78 13.82 -19.21
C LEU A 18 22.58 12.68 -18.57
N LEU A 19 23.12 12.88 -17.36
CA LEU A 19 23.81 11.82 -16.61
C LEU A 19 22.84 10.72 -16.11
N LEU A 20 21.63 11.07 -15.66
CA LEU A 20 20.62 10.10 -15.20
C LEU A 20 20.00 9.26 -16.34
N VAL A 21 19.95 9.79 -17.58
CA VAL A 21 19.47 9.03 -18.74
C VAL A 21 20.46 7.93 -19.18
N SER A 22 21.74 8.03 -18.79
CA SER A 22 22.74 7.00 -19.11
C SER A 22 22.67 5.73 -18.25
N THR A 23 21.81 5.68 -17.21
CA THR A 23 21.79 4.56 -16.24
C THR A 23 20.50 3.75 -16.20
N ALA A 24 19.46 4.09 -16.96
CA ALA A 24 18.22 3.31 -17.02
C ALA A 24 18.04 2.66 -18.41
N SER A 25 18.95 1.75 -18.76
CA SER A 25 18.77 0.83 -19.89
C SER A 25 18.41 -0.55 -19.33
N ALA A 26 17.25 -1.09 -19.71
CA ALA A 26 16.91 -2.48 -19.41
C ALA A 26 17.80 -3.40 -20.26
N SER A 27 19.00 -3.70 -19.75
CA SER A 27 19.87 -4.74 -20.29
C SER A 27 19.25 -6.11 -19.97
N THR A 28 19.40 -7.08 -20.88
CA THR A 28 19.05 -8.49 -20.65
C THR A 28 19.87 -9.13 -19.52
N GLY A 29 20.87 -8.43 -19.00
CA GLY A 29 21.86 -8.98 -18.07
C GLY A 29 22.71 -10.05 -18.75
N SER A 30 23.38 -10.87 -17.95
CA SER A 30 24.13 -12.01 -18.46
C SER A 30 23.22 -13.18 -18.84
N ILE A 31 23.64 -14.01 -19.79
CA ILE A 31 22.89 -15.24 -20.11
C ILE A 31 23.70 -16.46 -19.67
N ALA A 32 23.05 -17.35 -18.92
CA ALA A 32 23.53 -18.67 -18.56
C ALA A 32 22.79 -19.76 -19.33
N THR A 33 23.44 -20.88 -19.64
CA THR A 33 22.76 -22.05 -20.23
C THR A 33 23.33 -23.37 -19.73
N TYR A 34 22.60 -24.45 -19.97
CA TYR A 34 23.02 -25.82 -19.70
C TYR A 34 23.42 -26.51 -21.02
N TRP A 35 24.58 -27.16 -21.02
CA TRP A 35 25.14 -27.91 -22.15
C TRP A 35 25.54 -29.32 -21.71
N GLY A 36 25.36 -30.30 -22.58
CA GLY A 36 25.78 -31.69 -22.38
C GLY A 36 24.62 -32.67 -22.22
N GLN A 37 23.40 -32.27 -22.58
CA GLN A 37 22.19 -33.09 -22.40
C GLN A 37 21.52 -33.48 -23.71
N ASN A 38 22.09 -33.10 -24.85
CA ASN A 38 21.64 -33.57 -26.16
C ASN A 38 22.74 -33.44 -27.22
N LYS A 39 23.07 -34.53 -27.93
CA LYS A 39 24.12 -34.54 -28.98
C LYS A 39 23.93 -33.51 -30.10
N GLU A 40 22.70 -33.04 -30.34
CA GLU A 40 22.38 -32.07 -31.40
C GLU A 40 22.57 -30.60 -30.97
N GLU A 41 22.95 -30.35 -29.71
CA GLU A 41 23.23 -29.00 -29.21
C GLU A 41 24.59 -28.42 -29.66
N GLY A 42 25.36 -29.26 -30.37
CA GLY A 42 26.67 -28.92 -30.94
C GLY A 42 27.82 -28.94 -29.93
N LYS A 43 29.02 -28.62 -30.41
CA LYS A 43 30.24 -28.54 -29.60
C LYS A 43 30.17 -27.39 -28.58
N LEU A 44 30.78 -27.57 -27.41
CA LEU A 44 30.84 -26.54 -26.36
C LEU A 44 31.49 -25.24 -26.88
N SER A 45 32.58 -25.36 -27.63
CA SER A 45 33.25 -24.24 -28.30
C SER A 45 32.30 -23.43 -29.20
N LYS A 46 31.41 -24.10 -29.95
CA LYS A 46 30.40 -23.42 -30.78
C LYS A 46 29.35 -22.69 -29.95
N ALA A 47 29.01 -23.17 -28.76
CA ALA A 47 28.12 -22.44 -27.86
C ALA A 47 28.76 -21.11 -27.45
N CYS A 48 30.05 -21.12 -27.09
CA CYS A 48 30.80 -19.93 -26.72
C CYS A 48 31.05 -18.97 -27.90
N ASP A 49 31.20 -19.51 -29.12
CA ASP A 49 31.38 -18.72 -30.34
C ASP A 49 30.15 -17.88 -30.71
N THR A 50 28.96 -18.19 -30.16
CA THR A 50 27.76 -17.37 -30.36
C THR A 50 27.89 -15.98 -29.76
N GLY A 51 28.70 -15.82 -28.71
CA GLY A 51 28.76 -14.59 -27.92
C GLY A 51 27.53 -14.33 -27.05
N ASN A 52 26.57 -15.27 -26.98
CA ASN A 52 25.34 -15.06 -26.23
C ASN A 52 25.47 -15.39 -24.74
N TYR A 53 26.38 -16.27 -24.34
CA TYR A 53 26.45 -16.80 -22.96
C TYR A 53 27.68 -16.33 -22.20
N ASP A 54 27.46 -15.88 -20.96
CA ASP A 54 28.51 -15.57 -19.99
C ASP A 54 28.83 -16.76 -19.08
N TYR A 55 27.85 -17.67 -18.90
CA TYR A 55 27.96 -18.84 -18.05
C TYR A 55 27.45 -20.09 -18.79
N ILE A 56 28.22 -21.18 -18.75
CA ILE A 56 27.78 -22.48 -19.24
C ILE A 56 27.94 -23.53 -18.14
N ASN A 57 26.83 -24.15 -17.78
CA ASN A 57 26.76 -25.28 -16.88
C ASN A 57 26.91 -26.57 -17.69
N VAL A 58 28.05 -27.26 -17.54
CA VAL A 58 28.29 -28.58 -18.12
C VAL A 58 27.55 -29.61 -17.28
N ALA A 59 26.47 -30.14 -17.84
CA ALA A 59 25.50 -30.98 -17.18
C ALA A 59 25.57 -32.41 -17.73
N TYR A 60 25.63 -33.47 -16.90
CA TYR A 60 25.58 -33.50 -15.42
C TYR A 60 26.55 -34.51 -14.79
N LEU A 61 27.00 -34.21 -13.56
CA LEU A 61 27.45 -35.25 -12.64
C LEU A 61 26.22 -35.85 -11.92
N THR A 62 25.75 -37.00 -12.40
CA THR A 62 24.43 -37.57 -12.07
C THR A 62 24.42 -38.47 -10.84
N THR A 63 25.54 -39.15 -10.60
CA THR A 63 25.73 -40.07 -9.48
C THR A 63 26.90 -39.61 -8.63
N PHE A 64 26.72 -39.48 -7.32
CA PHE A 64 27.77 -39.12 -6.35
C PHE A 64 27.29 -39.30 -4.90
N GLY A 65 28.24 -39.36 -3.96
CA GLY A 65 27.96 -39.48 -2.53
C GLY A 65 27.48 -40.87 -2.11
N SER A 66 27.33 -41.10 -0.81
CA SER A 66 27.09 -42.41 -0.19
C SER A 66 28.09 -43.49 -0.58
N GLY A 67 29.36 -43.11 -0.79
CA GLY A 67 30.41 -44.04 -1.21
C GLY A 67 30.32 -44.52 -2.66
N GLN A 68 29.39 -43.98 -3.46
CA GLN A 68 29.26 -44.32 -4.87
C GLN A 68 30.39 -43.70 -5.70
N THR A 69 30.80 -44.39 -6.76
CA THR A 69 31.71 -43.85 -7.78
C THR A 69 30.99 -42.74 -8.57
N PRO A 70 31.54 -41.52 -8.65
CA PRO A 70 30.86 -40.45 -9.36
C PRO A 70 30.75 -40.70 -10.87
N VAL A 71 29.57 -40.44 -11.45
CA VAL A 71 29.29 -40.65 -12.89
C VAL A 71 29.00 -39.32 -13.55
N LEU A 72 29.76 -39.02 -14.60
CA LEU A 72 29.54 -37.90 -15.50
C LEU A 72 28.76 -38.39 -16.72
N ASP A 73 27.58 -37.83 -16.95
CA ASP A 73 26.71 -38.13 -18.08
C ASP A 73 26.56 -36.87 -18.95
N LEU A 74 27.13 -36.93 -20.16
CA LEU A 74 27.06 -35.88 -21.16
C LEU A 74 26.33 -36.34 -22.44
N SER A 75 25.33 -37.23 -22.31
CA SER A 75 24.42 -37.61 -23.42
C SER A 75 25.14 -37.90 -24.76
N ASP A 76 26.11 -38.82 -24.70
CA ASP A 76 26.97 -39.28 -25.80
C ASP A 76 27.95 -38.26 -26.41
N HIS A 77 28.09 -37.05 -25.85
CA HIS A 77 29.14 -36.12 -26.28
C HIS A 77 30.55 -36.67 -26.03
N CYS A 78 30.72 -37.49 -24.99
CA CYS A 78 31.93 -38.24 -24.72
C CYS A 78 31.69 -39.33 -23.66
N ASN A 79 32.61 -40.28 -23.54
CA ASN A 79 32.57 -41.32 -22.51
C ASN A 79 33.65 -41.06 -21.44
N ALA A 80 33.22 -40.68 -20.23
CA ALA A 80 34.12 -40.37 -19.13
C ALA A 80 34.81 -41.61 -18.54
N THR A 81 34.14 -42.76 -18.56
CA THR A 81 34.59 -44.05 -17.98
C THR A 81 35.87 -44.58 -18.66
N HIS A 82 36.16 -44.15 -19.89
CA HIS A 82 37.35 -44.55 -20.64
C HIS A 82 38.27 -43.36 -21.00
N GLY A 83 38.16 -42.22 -20.29
CA GLY A 83 38.99 -41.03 -20.55
C GLY A 83 38.66 -40.28 -21.86
N GLY A 84 37.56 -40.64 -22.52
CA GLY A 84 37.11 -40.08 -23.80
C GLY A 84 36.66 -38.61 -23.73
N CYS A 85 36.46 -38.07 -22.53
CA CYS A 85 36.06 -36.68 -22.32
C CYS A 85 37.23 -35.67 -22.25
N SER A 86 38.48 -36.15 -22.27
CA SER A 86 39.67 -35.28 -22.16
C SER A 86 39.76 -34.22 -23.27
N GLY A 87 39.20 -34.50 -24.45
CA GLY A 87 39.11 -33.56 -25.58
C GLY A 87 38.34 -32.28 -25.26
N LEU A 88 37.34 -32.34 -24.37
CA LEU A 88 36.56 -31.17 -23.93
C LEU A 88 37.42 -30.13 -23.20
N GLY A 89 38.55 -30.53 -22.63
CA GLY A 89 39.45 -29.62 -21.94
C GLY A 89 39.96 -28.47 -22.83
N ARG A 90 40.13 -28.70 -24.14
CA ARG A 90 40.48 -27.63 -25.10
C ARG A 90 39.31 -26.69 -25.36
N GLU A 91 38.10 -27.21 -25.44
CA GLU A 91 36.89 -26.41 -25.69
C GLU A 91 36.54 -25.53 -24.48
N ILE A 92 36.66 -26.08 -23.27
CA ILE A 92 36.48 -25.34 -22.02
C ILE A 92 37.46 -24.16 -21.94
N LYS A 93 38.75 -24.39 -22.22
CA LYS A 93 39.76 -23.32 -22.25
C LYS A 93 39.45 -22.26 -23.31
N ALA A 94 38.93 -22.67 -24.47
CA ALA A 94 38.54 -21.73 -25.53
C ALA A 94 37.38 -20.83 -25.07
N CYS A 95 36.39 -21.38 -24.38
CA CYS A 95 35.30 -20.63 -23.75
C CYS A 95 35.82 -19.66 -22.67
N GLN A 96 36.66 -20.14 -21.74
CA GLN A 96 37.24 -19.31 -20.68
C GLN A 96 38.07 -18.15 -21.23
N LYS A 97 38.83 -18.37 -22.32
CA LYS A 97 39.58 -17.30 -23.00
C LYS A 97 38.68 -16.20 -23.59
N ARG A 98 37.42 -16.52 -23.89
CA ARG A 98 36.39 -15.58 -24.35
C ARG A 98 35.63 -14.90 -23.19
N GLY A 99 35.99 -15.20 -21.95
CA GLY A 99 35.34 -14.66 -20.75
C GLY A 99 34.14 -15.48 -20.25
N VAL A 100 33.79 -16.57 -20.94
CA VAL A 100 32.68 -17.47 -20.54
C VAL A 100 33.13 -18.34 -19.38
N LYS A 101 32.40 -18.29 -18.27
CA LYS A 101 32.64 -19.14 -17.10
C LYS A 101 32.00 -20.50 -17.33
N VAL A 102 32.78 -21.56 -17.14
CA VAL A 102 32.33 -22.94 -17.34
C VAL A 102 32.30 -23.68 -16.01
N LEU A 103 31.11 -24.09 -15.59
CA LEU A 103 30.86 -24.75 -14.31
C LEU A 103 30.47 -26.22 -14.52
N LEU A 104 30.76 -27.08 -13.55
CA LEU A 104 30.20 -28.44 -13.51
C LEU A 104 28.86 -28.40 -12.78
N SER A 105 27.78 -28.89 -13.40
CA SER A 105 26.49 -29.01 -12.72
C SER A 105 26.29 -30.39 -12.10
N LEU A 106 25.90 -30.38 -10.83
CA LEU A 106 25.59 -31.56 -10.02
C LEU A 106 24.10 -31.85 -10.08
N GLY A 107 23.72 -33.11 -10.29
CA GLY A 107 22.34 -33.56 -10.24
C GLY A 107 21.82 -34.01 -11.60
N GLY A 108 20.72 -33.42 -12.07
CA GLY A 108 19.94 -33.95 -13.19
C GLY A 108 18.81 -34.88 -12.76
N GLU A 109 17.93 -35.22 -13.69
CA GLU A 109 16.75 -36.06 -13.44
C GLU A 109 17.08 -37.56 -13.40
N THR A 110 18.20 -37.95 -13.99
CA THR A 110 18.72 -39.32 -14.05
C THR A 110 19.90 -39.47 -13.08
N GLY A 111 20.08 -40.67 -12.52
CA GLY A 111 21.19 -41.00 -11.60
C GLY A 111 20.85 -40.99 -10.10
N GLN A 112 21.81 -41.44 -9.28
CA GLN A 112 21.65 -41.59 -7.83
C GLN A 112 22.64 -40.70 -7.06
N HIS A 113 22.15 -39.62 -6.48
CA HIS A 113 22.95 -38.73 -5.64
C HIS A 113 22.34 -38.55 -4.26
N SER A 114 23.19 -38.67 -3.23
CA SER A 114 22.81 -38.53 -1.83
C SER A 114 24.01 -38.09 -0.99
N LEU A 115 23.78 -37.20 -0.03
CA LEU A 115 24.79 -36.75 0.93
C LEU A 115 24.30 -37.08 2.33
N ASN A 116 24.70 -38.23 2.85
CA ASN A 116 24.14 -38.80 4.08
C ASN A 116 24.81 -38.30 5.36
N SER A 117 25.96 -37.64 5.26
CA SER A 117 26.65 -37.02 6.38
C SER A 117 27.53 -35.86 5.92
N THR A 118 27.98 -35.04 6.88
CA THR A 118 28.97 -33.99 6.62
C THR A 118 30.27 -34.56 6.02
N ASP A 119 30.74 -35.72 6.48
CA ASP A 119 31.95 -36.34 5.93
C ASP A 119 31.75 -36.85 4.51
N ASP A 120 30.54 -37.30 4.18
CA ASP A 120 30.20 -37.67 2.82
C ASP A 120 30.21 -36.47 1.87
N ALA A 121 29.66 -35.33 2.33
CA ALA A 121 29.76 -34.06 1.62
C ALA A 121 31.21 -33.59 1.42
N ARG A 122 32.09 -33.75 2.44
CA ARG A 122 33.52 -33.44 2.34
C ARG A 122 34.24 -34.31 1.31
N ARG A 123 33.98 -35.63 1.30
CA ARG A 123 34.57 -36.54 0.31
C ARG A 123 34.13 -36.21 -1.12
N VAL A 124 32.87 -35.85 -1.32
CA VAL A 124 32.38 -35.37 -2.61
C VAL A 124 33.07 -34.06 -2.99
N ALA A 125 33.21 -33.10 -2.07
CA ALA A 125 33.93 -31.85 -2.34
C ALA A 125 35.40 -32.08 -2.74
N GLU A 126 36.10 -32.98 -2.05
CA GLU A 126 37.47 -33.38 -2.38
C GLU A 126 37.56 -34.03 -3.77
N TYR A 127 36.62 -34.90 -4.11
CA TYR A 127 36.55 -35.48 -5.45
C TYR A 127 36.37 -34.39 -6.52
N LEU A 128 35.44 -33.45 -6.32
CA LEU A 128 35.22 -32.33 -7.23
C LEU A 128 36.47 -31.47 -7.38
N TYR A 129 37.15 -31.18 -6.26
CA TYR A 129 38.38 -30.40 -6.24
C TYR A 129 39.49 -31.05 -7.06
N ASN A 130 39.74 -32.34 -6.85
CA ASN A 130 40.83 -33.08 -7.48
C ASN A 130 40.60 -33.40 -8.97
N ASN A 131 39.34 -33.59 -9.38
CA ASN A 131 39.02 -34.04 -10.73
C ASN A 131 38.60 -32.90 -11.69
N PHE A 132 38.02 -31.82 -11.16
CA PHE A 132 37.46 -30.74 -11.98
C PHE A 132 38.01 -29.34 -11.66
N LEU A 133 38.39 -29.09 -10.40
CA LEU A 133 38.92 -27.78 -9.98
C LEU A 133 40.46 -27.79 -9.92
N SER A 134 41.06 -27.11 -8.95
CA SER A 134 42.51 -26.86 -8.85
C SER A 134 43.32 -28.02 -8.28
N GLY A 135 42.68 -29.05 -7.75
CA GLY A 135 43.37 -30.23 -7.22
C GLY A 135 43.99 -31.08 -8.32
N LYS A 136 44.57 -32.22 -7.93
CA LYS A 136 45.27 -33.12 -8.85
C LYS A 136 44.70 -34.53 -8.72
N SER A 137 44.47 -35.15 -9.86
CA SER A 137 44.04 -36.55 -10.00
C SER A 137 44.74 -37.13 -11.22
N PRO A 138 45.17 -38.41 -11.18
CA PRO A 138 45.76 -39.07 -12.35
C PRO A 138 44.75 -39.27 -13.49
N SER A 139 43.43 -39.20 -13.20
CA SER A 139 42.36 -39.45 -14.16
C SER A 139 41.29 -38.35 -14.12
N ARG A 140 41.65 -37.15 -14.60
CA ARG A 140 40.70 -36.02 -14.71
C ARG A 140 39.79 -36.19 -15.93
N PRO A 141 38.45 -36.13 -15.79
CA PRO A 141 37.52 -36.35 -16.90
C PRO A 141 37.70 -35.40 -18.09
N PHE A 142 38.00 -34.13 -17.82
CA PHE A 142 38.24 -33.10 -18.86
C PHE A 142 39.74 -32.82 -19.09
N GLY A 143 40.61 -33.75 -18.67
CA GLY A 143 42.05 -33.53 -18.63
C GLY A 143 42.44 -32.42 -17.65
N ASN A 144 43.54 -31.72 -17.93
CA ASN A 144 44.13 -30.73 -17.02
C ASN A 144 43.44 -29.35 -17.02
N VAL A 145 42.25 -29.21 -17.60
CA VAL A 145 41.49 -27.94 -17.50
C VAL A 145 40.91 -27.79 -16.10
N VAL A 146 40.89 -26.56 -15.60
CA VAL A 146 40.28 -26.22 -14.32
C VAL A 146 39.00 -25.44 -14.59
N LEU A 147 37.87 -25.95 -14.08
CA LEU A 147 36.57 -25.28 -14.19
C LEU A 147 36.50 -24.06 -13.27
N ASP A 148 35.60 -23.14 -13.60
CA ASP A 148 35.40 -21.90 -12.86
C ASP A 148 34.58 -22.12 -11.58
N GLY A 149 33.77 -23.18 -11.53
CA GLY A 149 32.87 -23.40 -10.39
C GLY A 149 32.05 -24.67 -10.45
N VAL A 150 31.13 -24.77 -9.49
CA VAL A 150 30.21 -25.89 -9.31
C VAL A 150 28.77 -25.36 -9.16
N ASP A 151 27.87 -25.95 -9.94
CA ASP A 151 26.44 -25.63 -9.96
C ASP A 151 25.61 -26.72 -9.29
N PHE A 152 24.63 -26.32 -8.48
CA PHE A 152 23.75 -27.22 -7.73
C PHE A 152 22.37 -27.28 -8.41
N SER A 153 22.18 -28.27 -9.29
CA SER A 153 20.92 -28.55 -10.01
C SER A 153 20.31 -29.89 -9.58
N VAL A 154 20.11 -30.03 -8.28
CA VAL A 154 19.66 -31.28 -7.65
C VAL A 154 18.14 -31.39 -7.62
N VAL A 155 17.56 -31.96 -8.67
CA VAL A 155 16.11 -32.20 -8.83
C VAL A 155 15.71 -33.65 -8.52
N GLY A 156 14.54 -33.91 -7.92
CA GLY A 156 14.02 -35.29 -7.75
C GLY A 156 13.08 -35.53 -6.56
N LYS A 157 12.37 -36.68 -6.59
CA LYS A 157 11.20 -37.02 -5.73
C LYS A 157 11.50 -37.57 -4.32
N ALA A 158 12.76 -37.76 -3.94
CA ALA A 158 13.12 -38.32 -2.63
C ALA A 158 13.37 -37.24 -1.56
N ARG A 159 13.35 -37.62 -0.27
CA ARG A 159 13.49 -36.75 0.92
C ARG A 159 14.88 -36.07 1.01
N LYS A 160 15.17 -35.14 0.09
CA LYS A 160 16.45 -34.44 -0.06
C LYS A 160 16.62 -33.25 0.89
N ASP A 161 15.57 -32.85 1.61
CA ASP A 161 15.60 -31.80 2.65
C ASP A 161 16.45 -32.17 3.88
N ARG A 162 16.78 -33.46 4.01
CA ARG A 162 17.65 -34.01 5.06
C ARG A 162 19.10 -34.22 4.63
N MET A 163 19.44 -33.96 3.37
CA MET A 163 20.79 -34.16 2.85
C MET A 163 21.69 -32.97 3.19
N HIS A 164 23.00 -33.23 3.26
CA HIS A 164 24.04 -32.30 3.72
C HIS A 164 24.53 -31.33 2.61
N TRP A 165 23.62 -30.69 1.88
CA TRP A 165 23.96 -29.76 0.78
C TRP A 165 24.72 -28.53 1.26
N GLU A 166 24.36 -28.02 2.44
CA GLU A 166 25.05 -26.90 3.10
C GLU A 166 26.50 -27.23 3.46
N ASP A 167 26.80 -28.49 3.80
CA ASP A 167 28.16 -28.93 4.11
C ASP A 167 28.99 -29.11 2.84
N LEU A 168 28.37 -29.56 1.74
CA LEU A 168 29.03 -29.62 0.44
C LEU A 168 29.40 -28.21 -0.04
N ALA A 169 28.46 -27.25 0.06
CA ALA A 169 28.72 -25.85 -0.29
C ALA A 169 29.88 -25.27 0.54
N ARG A 170 29.88 -25.47 1.86
CA ARG A 170 30.98 -25.05 2.75
C ARG A 170 32.31 -25.69 2.37
N ALA A 171 32.32 -27.00 2.11
CA ALA A 171 33.54 -27.72 1.78
C ALA A 171 34.13 -27.28 0.42
N ILE A 172 33.28 -27.01 -0.59
CA ILE A 172 33.75 -26.49 -1.88
C ILE A 172 34.25 -25.04 -1.73
N ALA A 173 33.54 -24.19 -0.97
CA ALA A 173 33.94 -22.80 -0.76
C ALA A 173 35.33 -22.68 -0.11
N ASN A 174 35.72 -23.63 0.75
CA ASN A 174 37.06 -23.67 1.36
C ASN A 174 38.19 -23.89 0.34
N TYR A 175 37.90 -24.31 -0.89
CA TYR A 175 38.88 -24.39 -1.98
C TYR A 175 38.97 -23.10 -2.81
N SER A 176 38.26 -22.03 -2.43
CA SER A 176 38.33 -20.73 -3.07
C SER A 176 39.37 -19.83 -2.37
N TRP A 177 40.25 -19.18 -3.12
CA TRP A 177 41.24 -18.23 -2.60
C TRP A 177 41.41 -17.03 -3.54
N PRO A 178 42.03 -15.90 -3.12
CA PRO A 178 42.00 -14.64 -3.86
C PRO A 178 42.45 -14.71 -5.32
N GLU A 179 43.47 -15.52 -5.62
CA GLU A 179 44.01 -15.70 -6.97
C GLU A 179 43.19 -16.67 -7.84
N LYS A 180 42.32 -17.47 -7.22
CA LYS A 180 41.52 -18.48 -7.90
C LYS A 180 40.19 -18.72 -7.19
N LYS A 181 39.22 -17.89 -7.57
CA LYS A 181 37.84 -18.00 -7.11
C LYS A 181 37.18 -19.27 -7.66
N VAL A 182 36.50 -20.01 -6.80
CA VAL A 182 35.57 -21.08 -7.17
C VAL A 182 34.16 -20.55 -7.06
N TYR A 183 33.44 -20.44 -8.18
CA TYR A 183 32.05 -19.98 -8.19
C TYR A 183 31.11 -21.07 -7.68
N LEU A 184 30.18 -20.70 -6.80
CA LEU A 184 29.08 -21.57 -6.37
C LEU A 184 27.75 -21.04 -6.90
N THR A 185 27.05 -21.88 -7.65
CA THR A 185 25.75 -21.53 -8.23
C THR A 185 24.69 -22.58 -7.93
N ALA A 186 23.42 -22.20 -8.00
CA ALA A 186 22.31 -23.09 -7.67
C ALA A 186 21.07 -22.83 -8.54
N ALA A 187 20.35 -23.91 -8.87
CA ALA A 187 19.11 -23.87 -9.67
C ALA A 187 17.85 -24.30 -8.87
N PRO A 188 17.41 -23.54 -7.86
CA PRO A 188 16.21 -23.87 -7.08
C PRO A 188 14.93 -23.80 -7.93
N GLN A 189 13.85 -24.40 -7.43
CA GLN A 189 12.49 -24.16 -7.95
C GLN A 189 12.02 -22.74 -7.56
N CYS A 190 11.08 -22.16 -8.32
CA CYS A 190 10.58 -20.82 -8.02
C CYS A 190 9.79 -20.70 -6.71
N ALA A 191 9.34 -21.79 -6.09
CA ALA A 191 8.68 -21.71 -4.79
C ALA A 191 9.70 -21.32 -3.70
N PHE A 192 9.42 -20.25 -2.96
CA PHE A 192 10.28 -19.79 -1.86
C PHE A 192 9.72 -20.21 -0.49
N PRO A 193 10.54 -20.75 0.43
CA PRO A 193 11.90 -21.22 0.19
C PRO A 193 11.93 -22.54 -0.61
N ASP A 194 13.01 -22.77 -1.35
CA ASP A 194 13.20 -24.04 -2.07
C ASP A 194 13.32 -25.21 -1.08
N LYS A 195 12.56 -26.29 -1.28
CA LYS A 195 12.50 -27.40 -0.32
C LYS A 195 13.83 -28.16 -0.18
N THR A 196 14.62 -28.24 -1.26
CA THR A 196 15.84 -29.04 -1.33
C THR A 196 17.07 -28.23 -0.93
N LEU A 197 17.19 -27.01 -1.47
CA LEU A 197 18.37 -26.17 -1.38
C LEU A 197 18.26 -25.08 -0.29
N LYS A 198 17.14 -24.93 0.42
CA LYS A 198 16.97 -23.89 1.47
C LYS A 198 18.15 -23.79 2.44
N LYS A 199 18.69 -24.92 2.90
CA LYS A 199 19.79 -24.93 3.87
C LYS A 199 21.11 -24.49 3.24
N ALA A 200 21.39 -24.96 2.02
CA ALA A 200 22.57 -24.56 1.27
C ALA A 200 22.52 -23.07 0.92
N LEU A 201 21.39 -22.58 0.41
CA LEU A 201 21.19 -21.16 0.09
C LEU A 201 21.26 -20.25 1.33
N GLY A 202 20.89 -20.76 2.51
CA GLY A 202 21.02 -20.06 3.78
C GLY A 202 22.47 -19.90 4.29
N THR A 203 23.47 -20.43 3.58
CA THR A 203 24.88 -20.29 3.96
C THR A 203 25.51 -18.97 3.50
N SER A 204 24.83 -18.20 2.65
CA SER A 204 25.39 -17.02 1.97
C SER A 204 26.60 -17.29 1.06
N LEU A 205 26.88 -18.56 0.72
CA LEU A 205 28.06 -18.92 -0.10
C LEU A 205 27.84 -18.88 -1.60
N PHE A 206 26.58 -18.78 -2.06
CA PHE A 206 26.24 -18.85 -3.48
C PHE A 206 26.42 -17.50 -4.15
N ASP A 207 27.26 -17.47 -5.18
CA ASP A 207 27.50 -16.28 -5.99
C ASP A 207 26.28 -15.95 -6.86
N ILE A 208 25.69 -16.99 -7.48
CA ILE A 208 24.60 -16.84 -8.44
C ILE A 208 23.51 -17.88 -8.20
N VAL A 209 22.25 -17.44 -8.21
CA VAL A 209 21.08 -18.32 -8.07
C VAL A 209 20.18 -18.17 -9.30
N TRP A 210 20.06 -19.24 -10.09
CA TRP A 210 19.19 -19.30 -11.27
C TRP A 210 17.85 -19.96 -10.93
N ILE A 211 16.88 -19.15 -10.52
CA ILE A 211 15.58 -19.63 -10.04
C ILE A 211 14.75 -20.15 -11.22
N ARG A 212 14.30 -21.40 -11.15
CA ARG A 212 13.54 -22.02 -12.24
C ARG A 212 12.06 -21.65 -12.16
N PHE A 213 11.63 -20.75 -13.05
CA PHE A 213 10.23 -20.29 -13.20
C PHE A 213 9.39 -21.17 -14.14
N TYR A 214 9.73 -22.46 -14.19
CA TYR A 214 9.08 -23.48 -15.01
C TYR A 214 8.86 -24.76 -14.21
N ASN A 215 7.95 -25.61 -14.69
CA ASN A 215 7.56 -26.88 -14.03
C ASN A 215 7.08 -26.74 -12.57
N HIS A 216 6.59 -25.56 -12.18
CA HIS A 216 6.01 -25.33 -10.85
C HIS A 216 4.80 -24.38 -10.88
N ALA A 217 3.60 -24.92 -10.68
CA ALA A 217 2.34 -24.21 -10.93
C ALA A 217 2.14 -22.94 -10.08
N SER A 218 2.72 -22.86 -8.88
CA SER A 218 2.52 -21.73 -7.95
C SER A 218 3.27 -20.45 -8.32
N CYS A 219 4.22 -20.51 -9.26
CA CYS A 219 5.12 -19.39 -9.55
C CYS A 219 5.61 -19.33 -11.00
N ARG A 220 5.24 -20.29 -11.85
CA ARG A 220 5.56 -20.24 -13.29
C ARG A 220 4.94 -19.04 -14.00
N TYR A 221 5.49 -18.71 -15.16
CA TYR A 221 4.76 -17.92 -16.16
C TYR A 221 3.52 -18.69 -16.66
N SER A 222 2.40 -17.99 -16.83
CA SER A 222 1.15 -18.58 -17.33
C SER A 222 0.38 -17.57 -18.18
N ALA A 223 -0.48 -18.07 -19.07
CA ALA A 223 -1.37 -17.24 -19.88
C ALA A 223 -2.37 -16.42 -19.03
N ASP A 224 -2.61 -16.84 -17.78
CA ASP A 224 -3.49 -16.16 -16.83
C ASP A 224 -2.82 -14.95 -16.14
N GLY A 225 -1.55 -14.66 -16.45
CA GLY A 225 -0.83 -13.44 -16.04
C GLY A 225 0.50 -13.67 -15.31
N LEU A 226 1.21 -12.56 -15.07
CA LEU A 226 2.55 -12.53 -14.45
C LEU A 226 2.58 -12.60 -12.93
N VAL A 227 1.43 -12.47 -12.25
CA VAL A 227 1.38 -12.27 -10.79
C VAL A 227 2.13 -13.35 -10.00
N PRO A 228 1.95 -14.66 -10.26
CA PRO A 228 2.67 -15.70 -9.50
C PRO A 228 4.19 -15.62 -9.67
N LEU A 229 4.65 -15.27 -10.87
CA LEU A 229 6.06 -15.06 -11.18
C LEU A 229 6.60 -13.84 -10.43
N LYS A 230 5.89 -12.71 -10.48
CA LYS A 230 6.27 -11.45 -9.84
C LYS A 230 6.43 -11.61 -8.32
N LEU A 231 5.45 -12.22 -7.65
CA LEU A 231 5.49 -12.44 -6.21
C LEU A 231 6.61 -13.39 -5.78
N SER A 232 6.84 -14.45 -6.54
CA SER A 232 7.98 -15.33 -6.29
C SER A 232 9.30 -14.57 -6.48
N TRP A 233 9.43 -13.79 -7.56
CA TRP A 233 10.60 -12.97 -7.85
C TRP A 233 10.92 -11.98 -6.73
N GLU A 234 9.91 -11.28 -6.20
CA GLU A 234 10.02 -10.37 -5.06
C GLU A 234 10.52 -11.11 -3.80
N ARG A 235 9.89 -12.24 -3.45
CA ARG A 235 10.26 -13.04 -2.27
C ARG A 235 11.72 -13.51 -2.35
N TRP A 236 12.13 -13.98 -3.52
CA TRP A 236 13.51 -14.39 -3.76
C TRP A 236 14.48 -13.21 -3.61
N ASN A 237 14.23 -12.07 -4.26
CA ASN A 237 15.11 -10.91 -4.17
C ASN A 237 15.22 -10.36 -2.74
N ALA A 238 14.11 -10.34 -1.99
CA ALA A 238 14.07 -9.87 -0.62
C ALA A 238 14.83 -10.79 0.34
N LYS A 239 14.70 -12.12 0.21
CA LYS A 239 15.12 -13.08 1.25
C LYS A 239 16.34 -13.92 0.91
N VAL A 240 16.71 -14.08 -0.37
CA VAL A 240 17.87 -14.90 -0.73
C VAL A 240 19.17 -14.16 -0.43
N GLN A 241 20.13 -14.88 0.15
CA GLN A 241 21.48 -14.40 0.43
C GLN A 241 22.41 -14.89 -0.68
N ALA A 242 22.33 -14.25 -1.85
CA ALA A 242 23.18 -14.52 -3.00
C ALA A 242 23.65 -13.21 -3.64
N GLY A 243 24.79 -13.26 -4.34
CA GLY A 243 25.35 -12.10 -5.04
C GLY A 243 24.45 -11.64 -6.19
N GLN A 244 24.01 -12.58 -7.03
CA GLN A 244 23.11 -12.31 -8.16
C GLN A 244 21.99 -13.34 -8.26
N VAL A 245 20.86 -12.90 -8.80
CA VAL A 245 19.66 -13.70 -9.03
C VAL A 245 19.29 -13.65 -10.50
N PHE A 246 19.14 -14.82 -11.11
CA PHE A 246 18.81 -15.00 -12.52
C PHE A 246 17.41 -15.59 -12.65
N ILE A 247 16.67 -15.13 -13.66
CA ILE A 247 15.39 -15.74 -14.04
C ILE A 247 15.64 -16.95 -14.93
N GLY A 248 15.32 -18.13 -14.42
CA GLY A 248 15.45 -19.40 -15.13
C GLY A 248 14.21 -19.71 -15.96
N LEU A 249 14.39 -19.82 -17.28
CA LEU A 249 13.33 -20.02 -18.27
C LEU A 249 13.68 -21.18 -19.22
N PRO A 250 12.68 -21.90 -19.74
CA PRO A 250 12.92 -22.84 -20.80
C PRO A 250 13.12 -22.12 -22.13
N ALA A 251 14.07 -22.55 -22.94
CA ALA A 251 14.35 -21.97 -24.26
C ALA A 251 13.28 -22.33 -25.32
N SER A 252 12.36 -23.24 -24.99
CA SER A 252 11.22 -23.64 -25.81
C SER A 252 10.05 -24.14 -24.97
N GLY A 253 8.83 -24.10 -25.50
CA GLY A 253 7.66 -24.76 -24.91
C GLY A 253 7.77 -26.28 -24.86
N GLU A 254 8.64 -26.87 -25.69
CA GLU A 254 8.95 -28.30 -25.68
C GLU A 254 9.96 -28.69 -24.58
N ALA A 255 10.70 -27.72 -24.01
CA ALA A 255 11.79 -27.98 -23.06
C ALA A 255 11.31 -28.16 -21.62
N ALA A 256 10.04 -27.85 -21.33
CA ALA A 256 9.44 -27.92 -20.01
C ALA A 256 7.92 -28.10 -20.11
N ASP A 257 7.33 -28.86 -19.19
CA ASP A 257 5.87 -29.06 -19.10
C ASP A 257 5.09 -27.75 -18.95
N SER A 258 5.71 -26.72 -18.37
CA SER A 258 5.08 -25.43 -18.15
C SER A 258 6.07 -24.29 -17.89
N GLY A 259 5.65 -23.04 -18.11
CA GLY A 259 6.43 -21.85 -17.74
C GLY A 259 7.28 -21.26 -18.87
N TYR A 260 7.10 -21.73 -20.11
CA TYR A 260 7.69 -21.09 -21.28
C TYR A 260 7.13 -19.69 -21.52
N VAL A 261 8.02 -18.73 -21.73
CA VAL A 261 7.71 -17.34 -22.03
C VAL A 261 8.13 -17.06 -23.47
N PRO A 262 7.23 -16.70 -24.40
CA PRO A 262 7.64 -16.28 -25.73
C PRO A 262 8.61 -15.08 -25.66
N PRO A 263 9.66 -14.98 -26.51
CA PRO A 263 10.65 -13.90 -26.43
C PRO A 263 10.06 -12.49 -26.43
N GLY A 264 9.01 -12.24 -27.22
CA GLY A 264 8.32 -10.96 -27.26
C GLY A 264 7.66 -10.59 -25.93
N ASN A 265 6.89 -11.51 -25.34
CA ASN A 265 6.29 -11.34 -24.01
C ASN A 265 7.36 -11.21 -22.92
N PHE A 266 8.47 -11.94 -23.03
CA PHE A 266 9.58 -11.80 -22.10
C PHE A 266 10.14 -10.38 -22.14
N THR A 267 10.51 -9.87 -23.32
CA THR A 267 11.09 -8.52 -23.46
C THR A 267 10.10 -7.39 -23.14
N ALA A 268 8.81 -7.60 -23.41
CA ALA A 268 7.79 -6.57 -23.20
C ALA A 268 7.25 -6.53 -21.76
N GLU A 269 7.14 -7.67 -21.09
CA GLU A 269 6.38 -7.76 -19.83
C GLU A 269 7.23 -8.26 -18.64
N VAL A 270 8.13 -9.23 -18.87
CA VAL A 270 8.90 -9.87 -17.80
C VAL A 270 10.20 -9.11 -17.52
N LEU A 271 11.01 -8.89 -18.56
CA LEU A 271 12.33 -8.26 -18.46
C LEU A 271 12.28 -6.88 -17.80
N PRO A 272 11.39 -5.94 -18.17
CA PRO A 272 11.35 -4.62 -17.53
C PRO A 272 11.04 -4.70 -16.03
N TYR A 273 10.28 -5.69 -15.61
CA TYR A 273 9.95 -5.89 -14.21
C TYR A 273 11.09 -6.55 -13.43
N VAL A 274 11.61 -7.69 -13.91
CA VAL A 274 12.63 -8.44 -13.15
C VAL A 274 13.96 -7.69 -13.07
N SER A 275 14.29 -6.91 -14.11
CA SER A 275 15.52 -6.08 -14.15
C SER A 275 15.48 -4.85 -13.26
N SER A 276 14.30 -4.47 -12.73
CA SER A 276 14.19 -3.37 -11.76
C SER A 276 14.74 -3.71 -10.37
N PHE A 277 15.03 -4.99 -10.10
CA PHE A 277 15.49 -5.45 -8.79
C PHE A 277 17.02 -5.38 -8.66
N PRO A 278 17.58 -4.90 -7.53
CA PRO A 278 19.01 -4.69 -7.36
C PRO A 278 19.89 -5.94 -7.55
N LYS A 279 19.37 -7.14 -7.25
CA LYS A 279 20.11 -8.41 -7.39
C LYS A 279 19.96 -9.05 -8.77
N TYR A 280 19.24 -8.46 -9.71
CA TYR A 280 19.06 -9.04 -11.03
C TYR A 280 20.41 -9.18 -11.76
N GLY A 281 20.77 -10.42 -12.08
CA GLY A 281 22.01 -10.75 -12.79
C GLY A 281 21.82 -11.13 -14.25
N GLY A 282 20.60 -11.54 -14.64
CA GLY A 282 20.28 -11.93 -16.00
C GLY A 282 19.36 -13.14 -16.11
N ILE A 283 19.57 -13.96 -17.14
CA ILE A 283 18.64 -15.03 -17.57
C ILE A 283 19.39 -16.36 -17.61
N MET A 284 18.78 -17.42 -17.11
CA MET A 284 19.26 -18.79 -17.31
C MET A 284 18.32 -19.54 -18.24
N LEU A 285 18.85 -20.11 -19.32
CA LEU A 285 18.08 -20.85 -20.32
C LEU A 285 18.28 -22.36 -20.17
N TRP A 286 17.17 -23.06 -19.94
CA TRP A 286 17.04 -24.51 -20.05
C TRP A 286 16.49 -24.88 -21.43
N ASP A 287 17.28 -25.33 -22.38
CA ASP A 287 18.72 -25.61 -22.38
C ASP A 287 19.34 -25.20 -23.73
N ARG A 288 20.62 -25.51 -23.94
CA ARG A 288 21.32 -25.15 -25.19
C ARG A 288 20.71 -25.84 -26.42
N TYR A 289 20.26 -27.08 -26.32
CA TYR A 289 19.64 -27.78 -27.45
C TYR A 289 18.41 -27.02 -27.97
N TYR A 290 17.50 -26.69 -27.06
CA TYR A 290 16.31 -25.93 -27.43
C TYR A 290 16.63 -24.50 -27.85
N ASP A 291 17.67 -23.88 -27.29
CA ASP A 291 18.11 -22.56 -27.73
C ASP A 291 18.71 -22.58 -29.14
N VAL A 292 19.46 -23.60 -29.52
CA VAL A 292 19.94 -23.79 -30.92
C VAL A 292 18.75 -23.91 -31.87
N LYS A 293 17.74 -24.71 -31.51
CA LYS A 293 16.57 -24.96 -32.36
C LYS A 293 15.67 -23.71 -32.50
N ASN A 294 15.52 -22.93 -31.44
CA ASN A 294 14.54 -21.84 -31.36
C ASN A 294 15.15 -20.43 -31.43
N LYS A 295 16.48 -20.33 -31.35
CA LYS A 295 17.25 -19.07 -31.32
C LYS A 295 16.72 -18.12 -30.24
N TYR A 296 16.41 -18.66 -29.07
CA TYR A 296 15.76 -17.89 -28.01
C TYR A 296 16.67 -16.75 -27.53
N SER A 297 17.94 -17.05 -27.23
CA SER A 297 18.95 -16.07 -26.81
C SER A 297 19.19 -14.99 -27.86
N ASP A 298 19.30 -15.34 -29.14
CA ASP A 298 19.43 -14.37 -30.23
C ASP A 298 18.24 -13.40 -30.26
N ARG A 299 17.01 -13.92 -30.12
CA ARG A 299 15.78 -13.12 -30.20
C ARG A 299 15.66 -12.13 -29.05
N ILE A 300 15.97 -12.53 -27.83
CA ILE A 300 15.92 -11.62 -26.67
C ILE A 300 17.03 -10.57 -26.71
N ASN A 301 18.21 -10.91 -27.24
CA ASN A 301 19.32 -9.96 -27.45
C ASN A 301 19.00 -8.93 -28.55
N GLN A 302 18.38 -9.34 -29.66
CA GLN A 302 17.99 -8.42 -30.73
C GLN A 302 16.86 -7.47 -30.31
N LEU A 303 15.81 -7.99 -29.65
CA LEU A 303 14.65 -7.21 -29.23
C LEU A 303 14.99 -6.16 -28.16
N SER A 304 15.91 -6.48 -27.24
CA SER A 304 16.38 -5.51 -26.24
C SER A 304 17.15 -4.34 -26.86
N MET A 305 17.97 -4.58 -27.89
CA MET A 305 18.70 -3.50 -28.61
C MET A 305 17.76 -2.56 -29.39
N VAL A 306 16.70 -3.07 -30.03
CA VAL A 306 15.70 -2.24 -30.74
C VAL A 306 14.93 -1.34 -29.78
N THR A 307 14.67 -1.82 -28.57
CA THR A 307 14.02 -1.03 -27.51
C THR A 307 14.88 0.17 -27.07
N MET A 308 16.23 0.04 -27.10
CA MET A 308 17.16 1.13 -26.76
C MET A 308 17.17 2.28 -27.77
N HIS A 309 17.04 2.01 -29.08
CA HIS A 309 17.02 3.07 -30.09
C HIS A 309 15.76 3.95 -30.03
N ASN A 310 14.59 3.36 -29.72
CA ASN A 310 13.33 4.09 -29.62
C ASN A 310 13.22 4.97 -28.36
N LEU A 311 13.97 4.67 -27.29
CA LEU A 311 13.98 5.43 -26.04
C LEU A 311 14.73 6.76 -26.15
N SER A 312 15.77 6.85 -27.00
CA SER A 312 16.56 8.08 -27.18
C SER A 312 15.75 9.25 -27.75
N SER A 313 14.85 8.97 -28.70
CA SER A 313 13.92 9.95 -29.27
C SER A 313 12.77 10.31 -28.31
N PHE A 314 12.42 9.41 -27.40
CA PHE A 314 11.38 9.61 -26.39
C PHE A 314 11.88 10.48 -25.21
N SER A 315 13.15 10.35 -24.82
CA SER A 315 13.75 11.13 -23.73
C SER A 315 13.72 12.64 -23.96
N LEU A 316 13.86 13.12 -25.20
CA LEU A 316 13.79 14.56 -25.53
C LEU A 316 12.38 15.14 -25.35
N LEU A 317 11.35 14.34 -25.70
CA LEU A 317 9.94 14.70 -25.56
C LEU A 317 9.48 14.64 -24.09
N VAL A 318 9.98 13.64 -23.35
CA VAL A 318 9.75 13.45 -21.91
C VAL A 318 10.40 14.58 -21.09
N LEU A 319 11.56 15.10 -21.49
CA LEU A 319 12.18 16.30 -20.89
C LEU A 319 11.33 17.56 -21.10
N LEU A 320 10.72 17.73 -22.28
CA LEU A 320 9.81 18.85 -22.54
C LEU A 320 8.52 18.74 -21.72
N LEU A 321 8.00 17.51 -21.56
CA LEU A 321 6.81 17.19 -20.77
C LEU A 321 7.04 17.25 -19.25
N LEU A 322 8.21 16.83 -18.75
CA LEU A 322 8.59 16.92 -17.33
C LEU A 322 8.69 18.38 -16.87
N ASN A 323 9.19 19.28 -17.72
CA ASN A 323 9.20 20.72 -17.43
C ASN A 323 7.78 21.32 -17.40
N LEU A 324 6.83 20.77 -18.17
CA LEU A 324 5.41 21.15 -18.11
C LEU A 324 4.68 20.54 -16.90
N ILE A 325 5.03 19.32 -16.49
CA ILE A 325 4.46 18.61 -15.34
C ILE A 325 4.96 19.18 -14.01
N LEU A 326 6.23 19.61 -13.92
CA LEU A 326 6.76 20.31 -12.74
C LEU A 326 6.10 21.69 -12.52
N VAL A 327 5.56 22.30 -13.58
CA VAL A 327 4.76 23.54 -13.48
C VAL A 327 3.31 23.26 -13.04
N TYR A 328 2.79 22.04 -13.25
CA TYR A 328 1.38 21.67 -12.99
C TYR A 328 1.12 20.76 -11.78
N THR A 329 2.13 20.08 -11.22
CA THR A 329 1.97 19.10 -10.10
C THR A 329 1.94 19.70 -8.69
N ALA A 330 1.86 21.03 -8.56
CA ALA A 330 1.84 21.69 -7.26
C ALA A 330 0.49 21.65 -6.52
N SER A 331 -0.51 20.87 -6.95
CA SER A 331 -1.88 21.02 -6.41
C SER A 331 -2.64 19.71 -6.28
N ALA A 332 -2.33 18.92 -5.24
CA ALA A 332 -3.33 18.35 -4.33
C ALA A 332 -2.66 17.36 -3.35
N SER A 333 -2.09 17.87 -2.26
CA SER A 333 -1.72 17.02 -1.13
C SER A 333 -2.99 16.56 -0.40
N ALA A 334 -3.06 15.28 -0.03
CA ALA A 334 -4.02 14.82 0.97
C ALA A 334 -3.95 15.72 2.21
N GLY A 335 -5.10 16.17 2.72
CA GLY A 335 -5.16 17.08 3.86
C GLY A 335 -4.80 16.37 5.16
N SER A 336 -4.17 17.08 6.09
CA SER A 336 -3.87 16.60 7.45
C SER A 336 -4.95 17.08 8.45
N ILE A 337 -5.01 16.45 9.63
CA ILE A 337 -5.87 16.91 10.73
C ILE A 337 -4.98 17.37 11.89
N ALA A 338 -5.17 18.60 12.34
CA ALA A 338 -4.53 19.17 13.52
C ALA A 338 -5.55 19.37 14.65
N THR A 339 -5.12 19.36 15.91
CA THR A 339 -5.99 19.74 17.04
C THR A 339 -5.21 20.41 18.19
N TYR A 340 -5.93 21.05 19.11
CA TYR A 340 -5.39 21.53 20.37
C TYR A 340 -5.73 20.57 21.51
N TRP A 341 -4.74 20.29 22.36
CA TRP A 341 -4.85 19.46 23.56
C TRP A 341 -4.29 20.21 24.77
N GLY A 342 -4.88 20.04 25.95
CA GLY A 342 -4.47 20.70 27.19
C GLY A 342 -5.47 21.74 27.71
N LEU A 343 -6.66 21.82 27.10
CA LEU A 343 -7.70 22.81 27.44
C LEU A 343 -8.72 22.30 28.46
N ASN A 344 -8.84 20.98 28.64
CA ASN A 344 -9.81 20.40 29.58
C ASN A 344 -9.34 19.03 30.10
N ARG A 345 -9.34 18.85 31.42
CA ARG A 345 -8.94 17.59 32.07
C ARG A 345 -9.69 16.34 31.57
N GLU A 346 -10.89 16.50 31.01
CA GLU A 346 -11.74 15.41 30.52
C GLU A 346 -11.45 14.99 29.06
N GLU A 347 -10.51 15.66 28.39
CA GLU A 347 -10.12 15.34 27.00
C GLU A 347 -9.19 14.12 26.87
N GLY A 348 -8.85 13.51 28.01
CA GLY A 348 -7.97 12.35 28.12
C GLY A 348 -6.48 12.69 28.04
N THR A 349 -5.64 11.65 28.09
CA THR A 349 -4.18 11.80 28.00
C THR A 349 -3.73 12.11 26.58
N LEU A 350 -2.54 12.69 26.41
CA LEU A 350 -1.98 13.01 25.11
C LEU A 350 -1.75 11.72 24.29
N VAL A 351 -1.31 10.64 24.94
CA VAL A 351 -1.20 9.31 24.28
C VAL A 351 -2.55 8.84 23.74
N LYS A 352 -3.65 9.00 24.50
CA LYS A 352 -4.99 8.61 24.02
C LYS A 352 -5.43 9.43 22.82
N ALA A 353 -5.04 10.71 22.74
CA ALA A 353 -5.31 11.52 21.56
C ALA A 353 -4.56 10.97 20.33
N CYS A 354 -3.28 10.64 20.48
CA CYS A 354 -2.47 10.09 19.39
C CYS A 354 -2.89 8.68 18.96
N ASP A 355 -3.31 7.83 19.91
CA ASP A 355 -3.79 6.47 19.66
C ASP A 355 -5.09 6.41 18.84
N THR A 356 -5.81 7.52 18.69
CA THR A 356 -6.93 7.59 17.75
C THR A 356 -6.48 7.45 16.29
N GLY A 357 -5.23 7.79 15.99
CA GLY A 357 -4.72 7.90 14.62
C GLY A 357 -5.42 8.98 13.79
N ASN A 358 -6.12 9.92 14.41
CA ASN A 358 -6.86 10.97 13.70
C ASN A 358 -5.97 12.15 13.33
N TYR A 359 -5.04 12.54 14.22
CA TYR A 359 -4.28 13.79 14.12
C TYR A 359 -2.85 13.56 13.62
N ASP A 360 -2.38 14.44 12.74
CA ASP A 360 -0.98 14.53 12.30
C ASP A 360 -0.22 15.60 13.09
N TYR A 361 -0.95 16.59 13.63
CA TYR A 361 -0.42 17.69 14.43
C TYR A 361 -1.22 17.85 15.71
N ILE A 362 -0.54 17.98 16.86
CA ILE A 362 -1.17 18.34 18.14
C ILE A 362 -0.45 19.54 18.74
N ASN A 363 -1.21 20.61 18.98
CA ASN A 363 -0.76 21.81 19.68
C ASN A 363 -1.08 21.67 21.18
N ILE A 364 -0.05 21.63 22.01
CA ILE A 364 -0.19 21.65 23.47
C ILE A 364 -0.52 23.08 23.90
N ALA A 365 -1.74 23.27 24.38
CA ALA A 365 -2.31 24.52 24.85
C ALA A 365 -2.18 24.61 26.38
N PHE A 366 -1.59 25.65 26.98
CA PHE A 366 -0.84 26.77 26.39
C PHE A 366 0.38 27.18 27.24
N LEU A 367 1.34 27.88 26.63
CA LEU A 367 2.18 28.84 27.33
C LEU A 367 1.43 30.18 27.41
N ALA A 368 0.75 30.41 28.54
CA ALA A 368 -0.21 31.48 28.71
C ALA A 368 0.42 32.81 29.16
N THR A 369 1.49 32.75 29.96
CA THR A 369 2.21 33.95 30.43
C THR A 369 3.64 33.93 29.90
N PHE A 370 4.11 35.03 29.30
CA PHE A 370 5.49 35.21 28.83
C PHE A 370 5.79 36.65 28.41
N GLY A 371 7.08 37.00 28.30
CA GLY A 371 7.57 38.29 27.83
C GLY A 371 7.39 39.43 28.84
N SER A 372 8.03 40.57 28.56
CA SER A 372 8.15 41.75 29.42
C SER A 372 8.71 41.44 30.81
N GLY A 373 9.73 40.57 30.84
CA GLY A 373 10.41 40.14 32.08
C GLY A 373 9.59 39.21 32.99
N ARG A 374 8.39 38.80 32.59
CA ARG A 374 7.56 37.87 33.38
C ARG A 374 8.11 36.44 33.30
N THR A 375 8.00 35.72 34.41
CA THR A 375 8.25 34.27 34.46
C THR A 375 7.26 33.54 33.56
N PRO A 376 7.73 32.77 32.56
CA PRO A 376 6.82 32.06 31.68
C PRO A 376 6.03 30.97 32.42
N ALA A 377 4.72 30.86 32.14
CA ALA A 377 3.84 29.91 32.83
C ALA A 377 2.94 29.16 31.85
N LEU A 378 2.87 27.83 32.04
CA LEU A 378 1.95 26.94 31.33
C LEU A 378 0.57 26.95 31.99
N ASP A 379 -0.47 26.90 31.16
CA ASP A 379 -1.86 26.70 31.55
C ASP A 379 -2.39 25.48 30.78
N LEU A 380 -2.40 24.31 31.44
CA LEU A 380 -2.83 23.03 30.85
C LEU A 380 -4.12 22.52 31.53
N SER A 381 -4.99 23.44 31.98
CA SER A 381 -6.33 23.13 32.52
C SER A 381 -6.41 21.97 33.53
N GLY A 382 -5.41 21.88 34.41
CA GLY A 382 -5.34 20.87 35.47
C GLY A 382 -4.72 19.52 35.09
N HIS A 383 -4.23 19.34 33.85
CA HIS A 383 -3.49 18.12 33.45
C HIS A 383 -2.18 17.95 34.19
N CYS A 384 -1.49 19.04 34.51
CA CYS A 384 -0.31 19.05 35.38
C CYS A 384 0.01 20.47 35.87
N SER A 385 0.91 20.57 36.85
CA SER A 385 1.41 21.84 37.38
C SER A 385 2.91 21.97 37.12
N ALA A 386 3.29 22.93 36.26
CA ALA A 386 4.69 23.19 35.91
C ALA A 386 5.49 23.77 37.09
N THR A 387 4.85 24.56 37.95
CA THR A 387 5.46 25.19 39.14
C THR A 387 5.87 24.20 40.23
N ARG A 388 5.46 22.93 40.14
CA ARG A 388 5.86 21.84 41.05
C ARG A 388 6.63 20.69 40.37
N GLY A 389 7.13 20.89 39.15
CA GLY A 389 7.78 19.82 38.37
C GLY A 389 6.83 18.70 37.88
N GLY A 390 5.52 18.88 38.07
CA GLY A 390 4.49 17.87 37.83
C GLY A 390 4.19 17.58 36.36
N CYS A 391 4.71 18.38 35.42
CA CYS A 391 4.49 18.20 33.98
C CYS A 391 5.56 17.33 33.29
N SER A 392 6.58 16.88 34.03
CA SER A 392 7.67 16.05 33.46
C SER A 392 7.19 14.70 32.91
N SER A 393 6.08 14.17 33.44
CA SER A 393 5.43 12.94 32.97
C SER A 393 4.93 13.04 31.52
N LEU A 394 4.48 14.22 31.09
CA LEU A 394 4.04 14.48 29.71
C LEU A 394 5.18 14.27 28.69
N GLY A 395 6.44 14.36 29.13
CA GLY A 395 7.58 14.09 28.26
C GLY A 395 7.58 12.69 27.65
N ARG A 396 7.08 11.68 28.38
CA ARG A 396 6.92 10.33 27.84
C ARG A 396 5.79 10.25 26.81
N GLU A 397 4.71 10.96 27.06
CA GLU A 397 3.54 11.00 26.17
C GLU A 397 3.85 11.69 24.84
N ILE A 398 4.57 12.81 24.89
CA ILE A 398 5.05 13.54 23.71
C ILE A 398 5.89 12.60 22.82
N LYS A 399 6.88 11.91 23.41
CA LYS A 399 7.74 10.98 22.65
C LYS A 399 6.95 9.81 22.07
N ALA A 400 5.93 9.33 22.78
CA ALA A 400 5.05 8.26 22.29
C ALA A 400 4.22 8.71 21.07
N CYS A 401 3.75 9.96 21.06
CA CYS A 401 3.07 10.57 19.92
C CYS A 401 4.02 10.77 18.72
N GLN A 402 5.21 11.32 18.97
CA GLN A 402 6.22 11.52 17.92
C GLN A 402 6.64 10.20 17.27
N LYS A 403 6.77 9.12 18.05
CA LYS A 403 7.04 7.76 17.51
C LYS A 403 5.93 7.25 16.58
N ARG A 404 4.70 7.75 16.71
CA ARG A 404 3.55 7.45 15.83
C ARG A 404 3.46 8.39 14.62
N GLY A 405 4.46 9.25 14.41
CA GLY A 405 4.49 10.22 13.33
C GLY A 405 3.70 11.51 13.59
N VAL A 406 3.14 11.69 14.78
CA VAL A 406 2.41 12.91 15.16
C VAL A 406 3.39 14.00 15.56
N LYS A 407 3.30 15.17 14.92
CA LYS A 407 4.09 16.36 15.30
C LYS A 407 3.44 17.05 16.49
N VAL A 408 4.22 17.30 17.53
CA VAL A 408 3.74 17.90 18.78
C VAL A 408 4.39 19.26 18.98
N LEU A 409 3.58 20.31 19.02
CA LEU A 409 4.02 21.71 19.13
C LEU A 409 3.56 22.31 20.46
N LEU A 410 4.27 23.33 20.95
CA LEU A 410 3.78 24.16 22.06
C LEU A 410 3.06 25.39 21.49
N SER A 411 1.83 25.63 21.93
CA SER A 411 1.09 26.83 21.54
C SER A 411 1.27 27.97 22.52
N LEU A 412 1.58 29.15 21.98
CA LEU A 412 1.74 30.41 22.70
C LEU A 412 0.41 31.17 22.72
N GLY A 413 0.04 31.67 23.90
CA GLY A 413 -1.14 32.51 24.07
C GLY A 413 -2.39 31.69 24.40
N GLY A 414 -3.49 31.91 23.68
CA GLY A 414 -4.73 31.13 23.76
C GLY A 414 -5.57 31.21 25.03
N SER A 415 -4.96 31.47 26.20
CA SER A 415 -5.66 31.59 27.48
C SER A 415 -6.18 33.02 27.71
N GLU A 416 -7.45 33.13 28.10
CA GLU A 416 -8.09 34.41 28.48
C GLU A 416 -7.50 34.99 29.77
N THR A 417 -6.83 34.17 30.57
CA THR A 417 -6.25 34.56 31.88
C THR A 417 -4.75 34.87 31.81
N GLY A 418 -4.09 34.53 30.69
CA GLY A 418 -2.65 34.68 30.51
C GLY A 418 -2.19 36.10 30.15
N GLN A 419 -1.02 36.50 30.67
CA GLN A 419 -0.42 37.79 30.34
C GLN A 419 0.74 37.66 29.35
N GLN A 420 0.60 38.29 28.18
CA GLN A 420 1.53 38.15 27.05
C GLN A 420 1.82 39.51 26.41
N SER A 421 3.11 39.83 26.25
CA SER A 421 3.60 41.05 25.60
C SER A 421 5.04 40.88 25.18
N LEU A 422 5.36 41.40 23.99
CA LEU A 422 6.71 41.46 23.44
C LEU A 422 7.01 42.93 23.14
N ASN A 423 7.64 43.61 24.09
CA ASN A 423 7.76 45.08 24.08
C ASN A 423 8.97 45.58 23.28
N SER A 424 9.91 44.69 22.96
CA SER A 424 11.09 44.99 22.14
C SER A 424 11.57 43.75 21.41
N THR A 425 12.48 43.93 20.45
CA THR A 425 13.21 42.83 19.80
C THR A 425 13.98 41.99 20.81
N ASP A 426 14.59 42.62 21.84
CA ASP A 426 15.31 41.89 22.90
C ASP A 426 14.37 41.03 23.76
N ASP A 427 13.18 41.55 24.08
CA ASP A 427 12.15 40.80 24.79
C ASP A 427 11.72 39.55 24.00
N ALA A 428 11.54 39.69 22.69
CA ALA A 428 11.29 38.57 21.79
C ALA A 428 12.47 37.57 21.74
N GLY A 429 13.72 38.07 21.75
CA GLY A 429 14.93 37.24 21.83
C GLY A 429 14.99 36.41 23.11
N HIS A 430 14.75 37.02 24.27
CA HIS A 430 14.71 36.31 25.56
C HIS A 430 13.61 35.25 25.61
N VAL A 431 12.42 35.55 25.07
CA VAL A 431 11.35 34.56 24.97
C VAL A 431 11.75 33.41 24.04
N ALA A 432 12.39 33.68 22.90
CA ALA A 432 12.86 32.65 21.98
C ALA A 432 13.92 31.74 22.63
N GLU A 433 14.87 32.31 23.36
CA GLU A 433 15.87 31.56 24.12
C GLU A 433 15.22 30.67 25.18
N TYR A 434 14.23 31.21 25.91
CA TYR A 434 13.48 30.42 26.89
C TYR A 434 12.77 29.23 26.22
N LEU A 435 12.10 29.44 25.08
CA LEU A 435 11.44 28.37 24.33
C LEU A 435 12.44 27.31 23.86
N TYR A 436 13.60 27.76 23.34
CA TYR A 436 14.64 26.86 22.87
C TYR A 436 15.19 25.96 23.98
N ASN A 437 15.54 26.54 25.12
CA ASN A 437 16.17 25.84 26.23
C ASN A 437 15.22 24.93 27.02
N ASN A 438 13.93 25.28 27.08
CA ASN A 438 12.97 24.55 27.92
C ASN A 438 12.10 23.54 27.15
N PHE A 439 11.85 23.77 25.86
CA PHE A 439 10.92 22.96 25.06
C PHE A 439 11.53 22.39 23.77
N LEU A 440 12.52 23.05 23.17
CA LEU A 440 13.18 22.59 21.94
C LEU A 440 14.54 21.94 22.26
N ALA A 441 15.51 22.05 21.36
CA ALA A 441 16.77 21.30 21.43
C ALA A 441 17.80 21.88 22.42
N GLY A 442 17.53 23.05 23.00
CA GLY A 442 18.41 23.68 23.99
C GLY A 442 18.43 22.94 25.33
N LYS A 443 19.17 23.49 26.29
CA LYS A 443 19.39 22.86 27.60
C LYS A 443 18.97 23.80 28.72
N SER A 444 18.23 23.26 29.68
CA SER A 444 17.83 23.93 30.92
C SER A 444 17.90 22.91 32.06
N LEU A 445 18.27 23.38 33.26
CA LEU A 445 18.31 22.54 34.46
C LEU A 445 16.93 22.00 34.85
N SER A 446 15.85 22.71 34.46
CA SER A 446 14.47 22.33 34.76
C SER A 446 13.60 22.53 33.53
N ARG A 447 13.40 21.46 32.75
CA ARG A 447 12.51 21.45 31.58
C ARG A 447 11.08 21.05 31.98
N PRO A 448 10.04 21.83 31.63
CA PRO A 448 8.66 21.56 32.04
C PRO A 448 8.14 20.17 31.62
N PHE A 449 8.50 19.70 30.41
CA PHE A 449 8.13 18.38 29.89
C PHE A 449 9.27 17.36 29.99
N GLY A 450 10.17 17.54 30.94
CA GLY A 450 11.35 16.68 31.09
C GLY A 450 12.23 16.68 29.82
N SER A 451 12.71 15.50 29.42
CA SER A 451 13.62 15.35 28.28
C SER A 451 12.95 15.29 26.91
N ALA A 452 11.67 15.66 26.81
CA ALA A 452 10.99 15.74 25.51
C ALA A 452 11.40 17.01 24.77
N ILE A 453 11.65 16.85 23.46
CA ILE A 453 11.98 17.92 22.53
C ILE A 453 10.80 18.04 21.56
N LEU A 454 10.11 19.17 21.58
CA LEU A 454 8.96 19.41 20.70
C LEU A 454 9.40 19.59 19.24
N ASP A 455 8.44 19.47 18.34
CA ASP A 455 8.66 19.64 16.90
C ASP A 455 8.61 21.12 16.49
N GLY A 456 7.91 21.97 17.24
CA GLY A 456 7.73 23.36 16.86
C GLY A 456 6.98 24.22 17.87
N ILE A 457 6.76 25.47 17.47
CA ILE A 457 6.07 26.50 18.24
C ILE A 457 4.90 27.06 17.43
N ASP A 458 3.73 27.10 18.06
CA ASP A 458 2.48 27.59 17.50
C ASP A 458 2.10 28.97 18.07
N PHE A 459 1.66 29.89 17.22
CA PHE A 459 1.28 31.25 17.58
C PHE A 459 -0.26 31.38 17.59
N SER A 460 -0.87 31.16 18.75
CA SER A 460 -2.33 31.24 18.97
C SER A 460 -2.72 32.44 19.84
N VAL A 461 -2.31 33.64 19.41
CA VAL A 461 -2.47 34.87 20.19
C VAL A 461 -3.84 35.52 19.94
N VAL A 462 -4.72 35.52 20.95
CA VAL A 462 -6.07 36.12 20.90
C VAL A 462 -6.19 37.22 21.98
N GLY A 463 -6.92 38.31 21.73
CA GLY A 463 -7.23 39.34 22.75
C GLY A 463 -7.16 40.81 22.30
N LYS A 464 -7.95 41.66 22.98
CA LYS A 464 -8.27 43.06 22.64
C LYS A 464 -7.25 44.06 23.25
N ALA A 465 -6.49 44.74 22.39
CA ALA A 465 -5.72 45.99 22.58
C ALA A 465 -4.18 45.87 22.38
N ASN A 466 -3.67 46.76 21.51
CA ASN A 466 -2.25 47.11 21.24
C ASN A 466 -1.26 45.99 20.85
N LYS A 467 -1.73 44.78 20.52
CA LYS A 467 -0.86 43.67 20.08
C LYS A 467 -0.27 43.82 18.68
N ASP A 468 -0.79 44.73 17.85
CA ASP A 468 -0.22 45.08 16.53
C ASP A 468 1.11 45.85 16.63
N ARG A 469 1.42 46.38 17.82
CA ARG A 469 2.69 47.02 18.18
C ARG A 469 3.70 46.05 18.81
N MET A 470 3.33 44.80 19.04
CA MET A 470 4.22 43.80 19.65
C MET A 470 5.14 43.16 18.61
N HIS A 471 6.31 42.73 19.07
CA HIS A 471 7.42 42.22 18.26
C HIS A 471 7.26 40.71 17.87
N TRP A 472 6.09 40.31 17.38
CA TRP A 472 5.82 38.91 16.99
C TRP A 472 6.70 38.44 15.82
N GLU A 473 7.01 39.32 14.89
CA GLU A 473 7.92 39.08 13.77
C GLU A 473 9.36 38.80 14.23
N ASP A 474 9.80 39.44 15.31
CA ASP A 474 11.13 39.22 15.88
C ASP A 474 11.18 37.88 16.62
N LEU A 475 10.11 37.51 17.33
CA LEU A 475 10.00 36.18 17.94
C LEU A 475 10.01 35.07 16.88
N ALA A 476 9.27 35.25 15.77
CA ALA A 476 9.28 34.30 14.67
C ALA A 476 10.69 34.14 14.06
N ARG A 477 11.41 35.25 13.80
CA ARG A 477 12.80 35.23 13.34
C ARG A 477 13.73 34.52 14.31
N ALA A 478 13.65 34.86 15.60
CA ALA A 478 14.52 34.31 16.63
C ALA A 478 14.28 32.80 16.82
N VAL A 479 13.02 32.34 16.81
CA VAL A 479 12.71 30.90 16.91
C VAL A 479 13.14 30.14 15.65
N ALA A 480 12.91 30.71 14.46
CA ALA A 480 13.31 30.09 13.19
C ALA A 480 14.83 29.84 13.11
N ASN A 481 15.63 30.74 13.68
CA ASN A 481 17.10 30.64 13.72
C ASN A 481 17.62 29.42 14.52
N TYR A 482 16.78 28.75 15.31
CA TYR A 482 17.15 27.50 16.00
C TYR A 482 16.97 26.24 15.13
N SER A 483 16.47 26.37 13.90
CA SER A 483 16.46 25.26 12.94
C SER A 483 17.87 24.94 12.43
N SER A 484 18.16 23.66 12.23
CA SER A 484 19.44 23.16 11.70
C SER A 484 19.21 22.12 10.60
N ALA A 485 20.27 21.71 9.90
CA ALA A 485 20.20 20.64 8.90
C ALA A 485 19.70 19.30 9.49
N GLU A 486 20.01 19.03 10.76
CA GLU A 486 19.62 17.81 11.46
C GLU A 486 18.23 17.88 12.10
N ARG A 487 17.76 19.10 12.43
CA ARG A 487 16.47 19.28 13.10
C ARG A 487 15.80 20.61 12.73
N LYS A 488 14.67 20.49 12.04
CA LYS A 488 13.75 21.60 11.74
C LYS A 488 12.89 21.93 12.96
N VAL A 489 12.75 23.23 13.27
CA VAL A 489 11.77 23.76 14.22
C VAL A 489 10.58 24.29 13.42
N TYR A 490 9.42 23.64 13.56
CA TYR A 490 8.21 24.08 12.85
C TYR A 490 7.64 25.36 13.46
N LEU A 491 7.28 26.32 12.62
CA LEU A 491 6.55 27.52 13.03
C LEU A 491 5.13 27.50 12.48
N THR A 492 4.15 27.63 13.38
CA THR A 492 2.73 27.61 13.00
C THR A 492 1.96 28.76 13.62
N ALA A 493 0.82 29.12 13.03
CA ALA A 493 0.02 30.25 13.50
C ALA A 493 -1.48 30.03 13.34
N ALA A 494 -2.26 30.57 14.30
CA ALA A 494 -3.72 30.50 14.32
C ALA A 494 -4.41 31.89 14.17
N PRO A 495 -4.24 32.58 13.03
CA PRO A 495 -4.87 33.89 12.81
C PRO A 495 -6.40 33.78 12.73
N GLN A 496 -7.10 34.91 12.88
CA GLN A 496 -8.53 35.01 12.55
C GLN A 496 -8.75 34.98 11.03
N CYS A 497 -9.93 34.58 10.57
CA CYS A 497 -10.22 34.51 9.14
C CYS A 497 -10.24 35.87 8.41
N ALA A 498 -10.29 37.01 9.11
CA ALA A 498 -10.18 38.31 8.46
C ALA A 498 -8.76 38.52 7.91
N PHE A 499 -8.64 38.78 6.60
CA PHE A 499 -7.34 39.00 5.96
C PHE A 499 -7.08 40.50 5.68
N PRO A 500 -5.90 41.04 6.04
CA PRO A 500 -4.86 40.41 6.86
C PRO A 500 -5.28 40.34 8.34
N ASP A 501 -4.75 39.35 9.06
CA ASP A 501 -4.97 39.25 10.51
C ASP A 501 -4.38 40.47 11.24
N LYS A 502 -5.16 41.09 12.15
CA LYS A 502 -4.72 42.33 12.80
C LYS A 502 -3.49 42.15 13.71
N THR A 503 -3.35 40.99 14.32
CA THR A 503 -2.33 40.71 15.35
C THR A 503 -1.06 40.11 14.73
N LEU A 504 -1.23 39.11 13.86
CA LEU A 504 -0.15 38.31 13.31
C LEU A 504 0.30 38.77 11.91
N LYS A 505 -0.28 39.82 11.32
CA LYS A 505 0.12 40.28 9.96
C LYS A 505 1.62 40.46 9.78
N LYS A 506 2.32 41.04 10.75
CA LYS A 506 3.77 41.29 10.65
C LYS A 506 4.57 40.00 10.74
N ALA A 507 4.22 39.12 11.67
CA ALA A 507 4.84 37.82 11.82
C ALA A 507 4.63 36.94 10.57
N LEU A 508 3.38 36.85 10.08
CA LEU A 508 3.05 36.12 8.85
C LEU A 508 3.75 36.71 7.62
N GLY A 509 3.96 38.04 7.60
CA GLY A 509 4.70 38.73 6.54
C GLY A 509 6.20 38.41 6.48
N THR A 510 6.75 37.67 7.45
CA THR A 510 8.14 37.21 7.41
C THR A 510 8.37 36.02 6.47
N GLY A 511 7.30 35.30 6.10
CA GLY A 511 7.41 34.07 5.29
C GLY A 511 7.96 32.85 6.04
N LEU A 512 8.15 32.94 7.35
CA LEU A 512 8.78 31.88 8.16
C LEU A 512 7.83 30.77 8.63
N PHE A 513 6.51 30.95 8.47
CA PHE A 513 5.53 30.00 8.99
C PHE A 513 5.34 28.82 8.03
N ASP A 514 5.53 27.62 8.53
CA ASP A 514 5.31 26.38 7.80
C ASP A 514 3.82 26.14 7.57
N ILE A 515 3.01 26.34 8.62
CA ILE A 515 1.58 26.04 8.61
C ILE A 515 0.77 27.16 9.25
N VAL A 516 -0.30 27.58 8.57
CA VAL A 516 -1.23 28.59 9.08
C VAL A 516 -2.63 27.99 9.17
N TRP A 517 -3.11 27.75 10.39
CA TRP A 517 -4.48 27.27 10.66
C TRP A 517 -5.42 28.43 10.93
N VAL A 518 -5.99 28.97 9.85
CA VAL A 518 -6.86 30.15 9.87
C VAL A 518 -8.18 29.83 10.55
N ARG A 519 -8.56 30.58 11.58
CA ARG A 519 -9.78 30.32 12.37
C ARG A 519 -11.02 30.89 11.69
N PHE A 520 -11.86 30.02 11.14
CA PHE A 520 -13.13 30.33 10.47
C PHE A 520 -14.33 30.31 11.43
N TYR A 521 -14.12 30.74 12.67
CA TYR A 521 -15.11 30.82 13.73
C TYR A 521 -14.96 32.10 14.54
N ASN A 522 -16.01 32.50 15.27
CA ASN A 522 -16.05 33.71 16.10
C ASN A 522 -15.72 35.03 15.38
N HIS A 523 -15.89 35.09 14.05
CA HIS A 523 -15.70 36.31 13.27
C HIS A 523 -16.74 36.44 12.15
N ALA A 524 -17.70 37.35 12.31
CA ALA A 524 -18.89 37.43 11.45
C ALA A 524 -18.59 37.63 9.95
N SER A 525 -17.49 38.27 9.59
CA SER A 525 -17.16 38.58 8.19
C SER A 525 -16.65 37.39 7.36
N CYS A 526 -16.39 36.24 7.99
CA CYS A 526 -15.76 35.10 7.31
C CYS A 526 -16.02 33.74 7.96
N ARG A 527 -16.76 33.68 9.07
CA ARG A 527 -17.19 32.41 9.67
C ARG A 527 -18.05 31.59 8.70
N TYR A 528 -18.15 30.29 8.94
CA TYR A 528 -19.19 29.48 8.30
C TYR A 528 -20.60 29.94 8.74
N SER A 529 -21.52 29.90 7.78
CA SER A 529 -22.95 30.08 7.97
C SER A 529 -23.68 29.20 6.96
N GLU A 530 -24.64 28.39 7.41
CA GLU A 530 -25.42 27.50 6.53
C GLU A 530 -26.20 28.28 5.46
N ALA A 531 -26.62 29.51 5.77
CA ALA A 531 -27.34 30.37 4.84
C ALA A 531 -26.45 30.99 3.74
N ASP A 532 -25.14 31.16 3.98
CA ASP A 532 -24.25 31.83 3.04
C ASP A 532 -22.77 31.44 3.27
N LEU A 533 -22.19 30.72 2.30
CA LEU A 533 -20.79 30.32 2.29
C LEU A 533 -19.85 31.35 1.65
N VAL A 534 -20.38 32.37 0.98
CA VAL A 534 -19.58 33.35 0.22
C VAL A 534 -18.52 34.04 1.09
N PRO A 535 -18.81 34.50 2.33
CA PRO A 535 -17.81 35.15 3.17
C PRO A 535 -16.63 34.23 3.52
N LEU A 536 -16.91 32.95 3.79
CA LEU A 536 -15.89 31.94 4.04
C LEU A 536 -15.03 31.71 2.80
N LYS A 537 -15.67 31.50 1.63
CA LYS A 537 -14.97 31.24 0.36
C LYS A 537 -14.04 32.39 -0.04
N LEU A 538 -14.53 33.63 0.03
CA LEU A 538 -13.73 34.82 -0.30
C LEU A 538 -12.56 35.03 0.67
N SER A 539 -12.75 34.73 1.96
CA SER A 539 -11.66 34.78 2.93
C SER A 539 -10.62 33.69 2.63
N TRP A 540 -11.06 32.46 2.38
CA TRP A 540 -10.18 31.34 2.03
C TRP A 540 -9.32 31.62 0.80
N GLU A 541 -9.91 32.18 -0.26
CA GLU A 541 -9.21 32.62 -1.46
C GLU A 541 -8.12 33.65 -1.15
N ARG A 542 -8.44 34.67 -0.35
CA ARG A 542 -7.47 35.72 0.03
C ARG A 542 -6.30 35.17 0.82
N TRP A 543 -6.57 34.28 1.78
CA TRP A 543 -5.53 33.62 2.56
C TRP A 543 -4.59 32.82 1.66
N ASN A 544 -5.13 31.95 0.80
CA ASN A 544 -4.32 31.15 -0.11
C ASN A 544 -3.52 32.01 -1.11
N ALA A 545 -4.12 33.08 -1.62
CA ALA A 545 -3.46 33.97 -2.58
C ALA A 545 -2.32 34.80 -1.96
N LYS A 546 -2.49 35.31 -0.72
CA LYS A 546 -1.63 36.38 -0.19
C LYS A 546 -0.73 35.98 0.99
N VAL A 547 -1.02 34.90 1.72
CA VAL A 547 -0.17 34.50 2.86
C VAL A 547 1.14 33.91 2.36
N GLN A 548 2.25 34.24 3.02
CA GLN A 548 3.56 33.63 2.79
C GLN A 548 3.75 32.49 3.80
N ALA A 549 3.18 31.32 3.50
CA ALA A 549 3.31 30.12 4.31
C ALA A 549 3.34 28.87 3.44
N GLY A 550 3.92 27.79 3.96
CA GLY A 550 3.98 26.50 3.26
C GLY A 550 2.60 25.89 3.05
N GLN A 551 1.77 25.87 4.10
CA GLN A 551 0.42 25.29 4.07
C GLN A 551 -0.59 26.17 4.82
N VAL A 552 -1.84 26.10 4.39
CA VAL A 552 -3.01 26.77 4.97
C VAL A 552 -4.06 25.73 5.34
N PHE A 553 -4.44 25.72 6.61
CA PHE A 553 -5.44 24.82 7.17
C PHE A 553 -6.71 25.62 7.48
N ILE A 554 -7.88 25.00 7.26
CA ILE A 554 -9.14 25.55 7.74
C ILE A 554 -9.30 25.23 9.23
N GLY A 555 -9.36 26.24 10.08
CA GLY A 555 -9.59 26.10 11.51
C GLY A 555 -11.08 26.13 11.82
N LEU A 556 -11.63 25.03 12.36
CA LEU A 556 -13.05 24.86 12.64
C LEU A 556 -13.29 24.40 14.10
N PRO A 557 -14.41 24.80 14.73
CA PRO A 557 -14.82 24.24 16.00
C PRO A 557 -15.20 22.76 15.84
N ALA A 558 -14.72 21.88 16.72
CA ALA A 558 -15.08 20.47 16.72
C ALA A 558 -16.53 20.22 17.19
N SER A 559 -17.18 21.23 17.78
CA SER A 559 -18.59 21.21 18.21
C SER A 559 -19.19 22.60 18.16
N GLY A 560 -20.52 22.70 17.99
CA GLY A 560 -21.27 23.96 18.12
C GLY A 560 -21.19 24.61 19.50
N LYS A 561 -20.71 23.87 20.51
CA LYS A 561 -20.45 24.39 21.86
C LYS A 561 -19.01 24.90 22.05
N ALA A 562 -18.11 24.63 21.11
CA ALA A 562 -16.69 24.98 21.22
C ALA A 562 -16.38 26.43 20.81
N ALA A 563 -17.33 27.09 20.15
CA ALA A 563 -17.22 28.47 19.69
C ALA A 563 -18.61 29.10 19.58
N ASP A 564 -18.70 30.42 19.75
CA ASP A 564 -19.96 31.18 19.64
C ASP A 564 -20.58 31.10 18.24
N SER A 565 -19.76 30.89 17.20
CA SER A 565 -20.23 30.80 15.81
C SER A 565 -19.22 30.12 14.89
N GLY A 566 -19.66 29.62 13.73
CA GLY A 566 -18.79 29.04 12.70
C GLY A 566 -18.56 27.53 12.81
N TYR A 567 -19.32 26.82 13.64
CA TYR A 567 -19.37 25.36 13.60
C TYR A 567 -19.97 24.87 12.28
N VAL A 568 -19.30 23.89 11.67
CA VAL A 568 -19.75 23.25 10.42
C VAL A 568 -20.11 21.82 10.74
N PRO A 569 -21.36 21.34 10.57
CA PRO A 569 -21.65 19.92 10.73
C PRO A 569 -20.77 19.05 9.81
N PRO A 570 -20.28 17.88 10.25
CA PRO A 570 -19.39 17.03 9.44
C PRO A 570 -19.91 16.74 8.03
N ALA A 571 -21.21 16.47 7.88
CA ALA A 571 -21.84 16.23 6.58
C ALA A 571 -21.77 17.45 5.65
N ASN A 572 -22.03 18.66 6.17
CA ASN A 572 -21.91 19.89 5.38
C ASN A 572 -20.45 20.21 5.07
N PHE A 573 -19.53 19.92 6.00
CA PHE A 573 -18.11 20.11 5.75
C PHE A 573 -17.65 19.24 4.57
N THR A 574 -17.97 17.95 4.57
CA THR A 574 -17.54 17.02 3.51
C THR A 574 -18.27 17.26 2.19
N ALA A 575 -19.53 17.69 2.22
CA ALA A 575 -20.33 17.93 1.02
C ALA A 575 -20.09 19.30 0.36
N GLU A 576 -19.80 20.35 1.15
CA GLU A 576 -19.87 21.75 0.65
C GLU A 576 -18.55 22.52 0.82
N VAL A 577 -17.86 22.33 1.95
CA VAL A 577 -16.67 23.13 2.29
C VAL A 577 -15.40 22.47 1.75
N LEU A 578 -15.19 21.19 2.08
CA LEU A 578 -14.02 20.42 1.70
C LEU A 578 -13.78 20.37 0.18
N PRO A 579 -14.80 20.13 -0.67
CA PRO A 579 -14.62 20.11 -2.12
C PRO A 579 -14.17 21.46 -2.69
N PHE A 580 -14.50 22.57 -2.01
CA PHE A 580 -14.08 23.90 -2.43
C PHE A 580 -12.64 24.19 -1.96
N ILE A 581 -12.36 24.04 -0.67
CA ILE A 581 -11.08 24.47 -0.09
C ILE A 581 -9.89 23.62 -0.56
N SER A 582 -10.13 22.34 -0.88
CA SER A 582 -9.09 21.40 -1.32
C SER A 582 -8.55 21.67 -2.73
N ASN A 583 -9.22 22.51 -3.52
CA ASN A 583 -8.75 22.92 -4.85
C ASN A 583 -7.63 23.97 -4.82
N PHE A 584 -7.26 24.48 -3.64
CA PHE A 584 -6.25 25.54 -3.51
C PHE A 584 -4.86 24.93 -3.27
N PRO A 585 -3.80 25.47 -3.92
CA PRO A 585 -2.46 24.87 -3.90
C PRO A 585 -1.81 24.84 -2.52
N LYS A 586 -2.20 25.75 -1.61
CA LYS A 586 -1.69 25.76 -0.23
C LYS A 586 -2.58 24.99 0.74
N TYR A 587 -3.64 24.32 0.30
CA TYR A 587 -4.49 23.54 1.20
C TYR A 587 -3.66 22.45 1.90
N GLY A 588 -3.57 22.56 3.22
CA GLY A 588 -2.84 21.60 4.06
C GLY A 588 -3.73 20.68 4.89
N GLY A 589 -5.02 21.01 5.06
CA GLY A 589 -5.94 20.23 5.88
C GLY A 589 -6.88 21.04 6.76
N ILE A 590 -7.29 20.44 7.88
CA ILE A 590 -8.19 21.01 8.88
C ILE A 590 -7.52 21.09 10.26
N MET A 591 -7.76 22.17 10.99
CA MET A 591 -7.44 22.28 12.42
C MET A 591 -8.74 22.30 13.22
N LEU A 592 -8.86 21.40 14.19
CA LEU A 592 -10.04 21.28 15.05
C LEU A 592 -9.79 21.93 16.41
N TRP A 593 -10.63 22.92 16.73
CA TRP A 593 -10.75 23.54 18.03
C TRP A 593 -11.92 22.91 18.81
N ASP A 594 -11.73 21.99 19.73
CA ASP A 594 -10.48 21.43 20.25
C ASP A 594 -10.68 19.92 20.57
N ARG A 595 -9.66 19.27 21.14
CA ARG A 595 -9.71 17.83 21.44
C ARG A 595 -10.79 17.43 22.43
N TYR A 596 -11.12 18.26 23.41
CA TYR A 596 -12.21 17.97 24.34
C TYR A 596 -13.54 17.84 23.59
N TYR A 597 -13.88 18.85 22.80
CA TYR A 597 -15.11 18.83 22.02
C TYR A 597 -15.09 17.79 20.90
N ASP A 598 -13.92 17.50 20.33
CA ASP A 598 -13.78 16.42 19.35
C ASP A 598 -13.99 15.04 19.99
N THR A 599 -13.55 14.85 21.24
CA THR A 599 -13.80 13.60 21.99
C THR A 599 -15.30 13.39 22.21
N MET A 600 -16.04 14.46 22.46
CA MET A 600 -17.48 14.43 22.70
C MET A 600 -18.30 14.30 21.41
N ASN A 601 -17.88 14.99 20.34
CA ASN A 601 -18.66 15.10 19.10
C ASN A 601 -18.14 14.19 17.97
N LYS A 602 -17.00 13.52 18.17
CA LYS A 602 -16.37 12.60 17.21
C LYS A 602 -16.18 13.22 15.84
N TYR A 603 -15.83 14.50 15.79
CA TYR A 603 -15.77 15.26 14.55
C TYR A 603 -14.69 14.70 13.63
N SER A 604 -13.47 14.52 14.14
CA SER A 604 -12.34 14.00 13.36
C SER A 604 -12.58 12.60 12.84
N GLU A 605 -13.21 11.72 13.65
CA GLU A 605 -13.58 10.36 13.23
C GLU A 605 -14.53 10.38 12.02
N GLN A 606 -15.49 11.31 12.01
CA GLN A 606 -16.49 11.43 10.92
C GLN A 606 -15.93 11.94 9.59
N ILE A 607 -14.84 12.71 9.60
CA ILE A 607 -14.30 13.37 8.38
C ILE A 607 -12.95 12.82 7.94
N LYS A 608 -12.34 11.91 8.71
CA LYS A 608 -10.97 11.42 8.49
C LYS A 608 -10.75 10.90 7.09
N CYS A 609 -11.67 10.05 6.61
CA CYS A 609 -11.60 9.44 5.27
C CYS A 609 -11.80 10.44 4.13
N ASP A 610 -12.44 11.58 4.41
CA ASP A 610 -12.67 12.63 3.42
C ASP A 610 -11.51 13.63 3.35
N VAL A 611 -10.92 14.01 4.49
CA VAL A 611 -9.80 14.97 4.59
C VAL A 611 -8.45 14.36 4.24
N LYS A 612 -8.25 13.08 4.58
CA LYS A 612 -7.11 12.27 4.16
C LYS A 612 -7.51 11.33 3.02
N PRO A 613 -8.07 11.81 1.89
CA PRO A 613 -8.38 10.91 0.80
C PRO A 613 -7.05 10.47 0.19
N SER A 614 -7.02 9.28 -0.42
CA SER A 614 -5.90 8.90 -1.27
C SER A 614 -5.62 10.01 -2.30
N GLN A 615 -4.34 10.22 -2.64
CA GLN A 615 -3.85 11.26 -3.56
C GLN A 615 -4.39 11.16 -5.00
N LEU A 616 -5.40 10.32 -5.25
CA LEU A 616 -6.03 10.06 -6.54
C LEU A 616 -7.41 10.72 -6.73
N LYS A 617 -8.06 11.24 -5.67
CA LYS A 617 -9.40 11.87 -5.80
C LYS A 617 -9.44 13.15 -6.66
N PRO A 618 -8.51 14.12 -6.54
CA PRO A 618 -8.60 15.37 -7.32
C PRO A 618 -8.27 15.17 -8.80
N LEU A 619 -7.40 14.21 -9.13
CA LEU A 619 -7.01 13.92 -10.51
C LEU A 619 -8.17 13.34 -11.33
N ILE A 620 -8.97 12.45 -10.74
CA ILE A 620 -10.10 11.79 -11.44
C ILE A 620 -11.25 12.77 -11.71
N HIS A 621 -11.54 13.70 -10.77
CA HIS A 621 -12.59 14.70 -10.93
C HIS A 621 -12.22 15.79 -11.96
N GLN A 622 -10.95 16.18 -12.05
CA GLN A 622 -10.48 17.11 -13.08
C GLN A 622 -10.39 16.46 -14.48
N LEU A 623 -10.07 15.15 -14.55
CA LEU A 623 -10.03 14.40 -15.82
C LEU A 623 -11.44 14.11 -16.39
N THR A 624 -12.48 14.03 -15.56
CA THR A 624 -13.87 13.84 -16.02
C THR A 624 -14.44 15.10 -16.69
N MET A 625 -14.01 16.29 -16.26
CA MET A 625 -14.40 17.56 -16.90
C MET A 625 -13.70 17.80 -18.25
N ALA A 626 -12.54 17.20 -18.49
CA ALA A 626 -11.80 17.34 -19.76
C ALA A 626 -12.31 16.41 -20.88
N ALA A 627 -13.20 15.46 -20.56
CA ALA A 627 -13.71 14.45 -21.48
C ALA A 627 -14.95 14.90 -22.30
N GLU A 628 -15.44 16.12 -22.11
CA GLU A 628 -16.66 16.62 -22.79
C GLU A 628 -16.44 17.20 -24.20
N PHE A 629 -15.23 17.12 -24.77
CA PHE A 629 -14.99 17.49 -26.17
C PHE A 629 -14.60 16.28 -27.04
N PRO A 630 -15.29 16.01 -28.17
CA PRO A 630 -14.96 14.88 -29.03
C PRO A 630 -13.63 15.13 -29.78
N PRO A 631 -12.69 14.16 -29.81
CA PRO A 631 -11.42 14.31 -30.52
C PRO A 631 -11.56 14.01 -32.02
N SER A 632 -10.99 14.86 -32.86
CA SER A 632 -11.09 14.83 -34.33
C SER A 632 -9.97 14.06 -35.07
N SER A 633 -9.16 13.21 -34.41
CA SER A 633 -8.24 12.32 -35.16
C SER A 633 -7.70 11.11 -34.37
N PRO A 634 -7.39 9.99 -35.04
CA PRO A 634 -6.86 8.76 -34.42
C PRO A 634 -5.44 8.92 -33.83
N SER A 635 -4.68 9.93 -34.24
CA SER A 635 -3.35 10.23 -33.68
C SER A 635 -3.41 10.72 -32.23
N ARG A 636 -4.53 11.37 -31.85
CA ARG A 636 -4.76 11.85 -30.47
C ARG A 636 -5.21 10.73 -29.53
N LEU A 637 -5.87 9.68 -30.04
CA LEU A 637 -6.28 8.50 -29.26
C LEU A 637 -5.07 7.71 -28.73
N LEU A 638 -4.03 7.53 -29.55
CA LEU A 638 -2.77 6.90 -29.11
C LEU A 638 -2.04 7.77 -28.08
N PHE A 639 -2.08 9.10 -28.27
CA PHE A 639 -1.48 10.09 -27.36
C PHE A 639 -2.16 10.11 -25.99
N HIS A 640 -3.50 9.98 -25.93
CA HIS A 640 -4.24 9.87 -24.67
C HIS A 640 -4.06 8.49 -24.01
N ALA A 641 -4.01 7.40 -24.79
CA ALA A 641 -3.80 6.05 -24.26
C ALA A 641 -2.40 5.87 -23.64
N LEU A 642 -1.37 6.48 -24.24
CA LEU A 642 0.01 6.43 -23.73
C LEU A 642 0.22 7.36 -22.51
N LEU A 643 -0.49 8.48 -22.42
CA LEU A 643 -0.48 9.37 -21.25
C LEU A 643 -1.15 8.70 -20.02
N VAL A 644 -2.22 7.94 -20.25
CA VAL A 644 -2.90 7.15 -19.21
C VAL A 644 -2.05 5.96 -18.74
N ALA A 645 -1.29 5.33 -19.64
CA ALA A 645 -0.46 4.17 -19.32
C ALA A 645 0.84 4.52 -18.57
N SER A 646 1.36 5.74 -18.71
CA SER A 646 2.66 6.16 -18.13
C SER A 646 2.58 6.88 -16.78
N LEU A 647 1.38 7.31 -16.35
CA LEU A 647 1.12 7.90 -15.02
C LEU A 647 0.56 6.89 -14.00
N ALA A 648 0.38 5.63 -14.40
CA ALA A 648 -0.03 4.54 -13.53
C ALA A 648 1.16 3.95 -12.75
N SER A 649 1.74 4.74 -11.85
CA SER A 649 2.54 4.20 -10.75
C SER A 649 2.24 5.02 -9.48
N PRO A 650 1.18 4.68 -8.75
CA PRO A 650 0.91 5.30 -7.46
C PRO A 650 1.49 4.44 -6.33
N SER A 651 2.64 4.82 -5.79
CA SER A 651 3.00 4.49 -4.42
C SER A 651 2.44 5.58 -3.50
N GLY A 652 1.15 5.47 -3.18
CA GLY A 652 0.46 6.31 -2.20
C GLY A 652 -0.65 5.51 -1.53
N ALA A 653 -0.42 5.06 -0.29
CA ALA A 653 -1.26 4.11 0.43
C ALA A 653 -2.60 4.67 0.95
N THR A 654 -3.55 3.75 1.09
CA THR A 654 -4.87 3.90 1.68
C THR A 654 -4.88 3.36 3.12
N ILE A 655 -5.70 3.96 3.99
CA ILE A 655 -6.09 3.37 5.29
C ILE A 655 -7.32 2.49 5.00
N GLY A 656 -7.23 1.17 5.15
CA GLY A 656 -8.33 0.25 4.88
C GLY A 656 -9.40 0.25 5.99
N CYS A 657 -10.67 0.06 5.61
CA CYS A 657 -11.80 -0.08 6.53
C CYS A 657 -12.26 -1.54 6.67
N ILE A 658 -13.06 -1.86 7.70
CA ILE A 658 -13.65 -3.20 7.86
C ILE A 658 -15.18 -3.11 7.82
N ALA A 659 -15.80 -3.95 6.99
CA ALA A 659 -17.24 -4.15 6.95
C ALA A 659 -17.63 -5.52 7.53
N THR A 660 -18.83 -5.67 8.08
CA THR A 660 -19.34 -6.98 8.55
C THR A 660 -20.84 -7.16 8.31
N TYR A 661 -21.30 -8.39 8.35
CA TYR A 661 -22.73 -8.74 8.41
C TYR A 661 -23.15 -9.08 9.85
N TRP A 662 -24.33 -8.61 10.26
CA TRP A 662 -24.95 -8.86 11.57
C TRP A 662 -26.42 -9.24 11.41
N GLY A 663 -26.93 -10.14 12.24
CA GLY A 663 -28.36 -10.47 12.32
C GLY A 663 -28.69 -11.95 12.08
N GLN A 664 -27.70 -12.79 11.78
CA GLN A 664 -27.93 -14.19 11.43
C GLN A 664 -27.65 -15.18 12.57
N ASN A 665 -27.30 -14.69 13.77
CA ASN A 665 -27.16 -15.55 14.94
C ASN A 665 -27.38 -14.78 16.26
N LYS A 666 -28.42 -15.14 17.04
CA LYS A 666 -28.73 -14.50 18.32
C LYS A 666 -27.53 -14.40 19.30
N ARG A 667 -26.57 -15.32 19.24
CA ARG A 667 -25.37 -15.33 20.11
C ARG A 667 -24.30 -14.31 19.69
N GLU A 668 -24.42 -13.67 18.54
CA GLU A 668 -23.51 -12.62 18.09
C GLU A 668 -23.61 -11.34 18.94
N GLY A 669 -24.70 -11.19 19.70
CA GLY A 669 -24.98 -10.03 20.56
C GLY A 669 -25.78 -8.95 19.84
N SER A 670 -26.14 -7.89 20.57
CA SER A 670 -26.90 -6.77 20.00
C SER A 670 -26.08 -5.99 18.96
N LEU A 671 -26.78 -5.24 18.10
CA LEU A 671 -26.14 -4.40 17.10
C LEU A 671 -25.28 -3.32 17.78
N ALA A 672 -25.76 -2.71 18.87
CA ALA A 672 -24.97 -1.77 19.66
C ALA A 672 -23.65 -2.39 20.18
N LYS A 673 -23.66 -3.67 20.59
CA LYS A 673 -22.43 -4.38 21.00
C LYS A 673 -21.49 -4.69 19.84
N ALA A 674 -22.00 -4.82 18.62
CA ALA A 674 -21.15 -4.92 17.43
C ALA A 674 -20.46 -3.58 17.15
N CYS A 675 -21.20 -2.48 17.22
CA CYS A 675 -20.69 -1.12 17.03
C CYS A 675 -19.66 -0.71 18.09
N ALA A 676 -19.93 -1.04 19.36
CA ALA A 676 -19.04 -0.75 20.48
C ALA A 676 -17.68 -1.47 20.42
N THR A 677 -17.49 -2.43 19.50
CA THR A 677 -16.16 -3.04 19.29
C THR A 677 -15.16 -2.04 18.69
N GLY A 678 -15.64 -1.02 17.99
CA GLY A 678 -14.81 -0.11 17.19
C GLY A 678 -14.11 -0.80 16.02
N ASN A 679 -14.46 -2.03 15.66
CA ASN A 679 -13.80 -2.78 14.59
C ASN A 679 -14.37 -2.51 13.20
N TYR A 680 -15.60 -2.02 13.09
CA TYR A 680 -16.33 -1.94 11.83
C TYR A 680 -16.72 -0.51 11.48
N GLU A 681 -16.60 -0.17 10.20
CA GLU A 681 -17.06 1.09 9.62
C GLU A 681 -18.41 0.92 8.92
N PHE A 682 -18.68 -0.29 8.41
CA PHE A 682 -19.94 -0.66 7.79
C PHE A 682 -20.50 -1.91 8.46
N ILE A 683 -21.80 -1.89 8.79
CA ILE A 683 -22.53 -3.07 9.26
C ILE A 683 -23.77 -3.28 8.41
N ASN A 684 -23.84 -4.45 7.78
CA ASN A 684 -24.97 -4.92 6.99
C ASN A 684 -25.93 -5.71 7.89
N ILE A 685 -27.13 -5.17 8.11
CA ILE A 685 -28.22 -5.89 8.79
C ILE A 685 -28.77 -6.95 7.83
N ALA A 686 -28.56 -8.20 8.19
CA ALA A 686 -28.77 -9.38 7.37
C ALA A 686 -29.95 -10.20 7.93
N PHE A 687 -31.06 -10.45 7.23
CA PHE A 687 -31.38 -10.02 5.86
C PHE A 687 -32.88 -9.71 5.67
N LEU A 688 -33.19 -8.95 4.62
CA LEU A 688 -34.50 -8.99 3.97
C LEU A 688 -34.53 -10.14 2.95
N THR A 689 -35.11 -11.27 3.34
CA THR A 689 -34.96 -12.56 2.65
C THR A 689 -36.02 -12.84 1.59
N THR A 690 -37.20 -12.23 1.73
CA THR A 690 -38.34 -12.40 0.82
C THR A 690 -38.83 -11.03 0.39
N PHE A 691 -38.97 -10.79 -0.92
CA PHE A 691 -39.51 -9.55 -1.50
C PHE A 691 -39.72 -9.69 -3.02
N GLY A 692 -40.43 -8.73 -3.62
CA GLY A 692 -40.68 -8.66 -5.08
C GLY A 692 -41.70 -9.68 -5.57
N SER A 693 -42.09 -9.61 -6.83
CA SER A 693 -43.13 -10.43 -7.47
C SER A 693 -44.46 -10.43 -6.71
N GLY A 694 -44.83 -9.27 -6.16
CA GLY A 694 -46.05 -9.09 -5.36
C GLY A 694 -46.02 -9.69 -3.94
N ARG A 695 -44.89 -10.28 -3.50
CA ARG A 695 -44.78 -10.84 -2.14
C ARG A 695 -44.62 -9.74 -1.10
N THR A 696 -45.22 -9.95 0.07
CA THR A 696 -44.96 -9.14 1.27
C THR A 696 -43.51 -9.31 1.71
N PRO A 697 -42.75 -8.23 1.89
CA PRO A 697 -41.36 -8.33 2.32
C PRO A 697 -41.21 -8.94 3.72
N VAL A 698 -40.25 -9.86 3.89
CA VAL A 698 -39.98 -10.54 5.17
C VAL A 698 -38.54 -10.28 5.60
N LEU A 699 -38.38 -9.79 6.83
CA LEU A 699 -37.11 -9.61 7.50
C LEU A 699 -36.85 -10.81 8.42
N ASP A 700 -35.69 -11.45 8.25
CA ASP A 700 -35.23 -12.56 9.11
C ASP A 700 -33.92 -12.17 9.81
N LEU A 701 -34.00 -11.99 11.13
CA LEU A 701 -32.87 -11.70 12.02
C LEU A 701 -32.61 -12.84 13.02
N SER A 702 -32.87 -14.10 12.63
CA SER A 702 -32.42 -15.32 13.34
C SER A 702 -32.62 -15.31 14.87
N GLY A 703 -33.80 -14.85 15.30
CA GLY A 703 -34.21 -14.83 16.71
C GLY A 703 -33.79 -13.60 17.54
N HIS A 704 -33.18 -12.58 16.92
CA HIS A 704 -32.95 -11.28 17.57
C HIS A 704 -34.25 -10.53 17.84
N CYS A 705 -35.17 -10.54 16.87
CA CYS A 705 -36.49 -9.92 17.00
C CYS A 705 -37.47 -10.49 15.97
N ASN A 706 -38.76 -10.16 16.10
CA ASN A 706 -39.81 -10.57 15.16
C ASN A 706 -40.45 -9.32 14.52
N ALA A 707 -40.17 -9.09 13.24
CA ALA A 707 -40.64 -7.92 12.50
C ALA A 707 -42.17 -7.92 12.29
N THR A 708 -42.79 -9.10 12.15
CA THR A 708 -44.23 -9.26 11.87
C THR A 708 -45.13 -8.77 13.01
N ARG A 709 -44.59 -8.63 14.23
CA ARG A 709 -45.31 -8.09 15.40
C ARG A 709 -44.76 -6.75 15.89
N GLY A 710 -43.99 -6.04 15.05
CA GLY A 710 -43.32 -4.79 15.46
C GLY A 710 -42.20 -4.98 16.49
N GLY A 711 -41.79 -6.22 16.76
CA GLY A 711 -40.80 -6.56 17.79
C GLY A 711 -39.36 -6.16 17.45
N CYS A 712 -39.09 -5.68 16.23
CA CYS A 712 -37.79 -5.19 15.79
C CYS A 712 -37.62 -3.68 15.94
N THR A 713 -38.64 -2.94 16.39
CA THR A 713 -38.60 -1.49 16.55
C THR A 713 -37.55 -1.02 17.57
N ALA A 714 -37.21 -1.85 18.55
CA ALA A 714 -36.15 -1.58 19.53
C ALA A 714 -34.76 -1.42 18.89
N LEU A 715 -34.54 -1.97 17.69
CA LEU A 715 -33.29 -1.76 16.95
C LEU A 715 -33.07 -0.30 16.56
N ALA A 716 -34.10 0.56 16.61
CA ALA A 716 -33.94 1.98 16.35
C ALA A 716 -32.85 2.62 17.21
N ASN A 717 -32.80 2.24 18.49
CA ASN A 717 -31.83 2.76 19.45
C ASN A 717 -30.42 2.25 19.14
N ASP A 718 -30.28 0.98 18.79
CA ASP A 718 -28.99 0.39 18.42
C ASP A 718 -28.45 1.00 17.12
N ILE A 719 -29.31 1.21 16.11
CA ILE A 719 -28.93 1.87 14.86
C ILE A 719 -28.48 3.30 15.12
N ALA A 720 -29.25 4.07 15.90
CA ALA A 720 -28.88 5.42 16.29
C ALA A 720 -27.55 5.44 17.06
N TYR A 721 -27.35 4.47 17.97
CA TYR A 721 -26.09 4.29 18.68
C TYR A 721 -24.93 4.04 17.71
N CYS A 722 -25.09 3.20 16.70
CA CYS A 722 -24.03 2.97 15.73
C CYS A 722 -23.71 4.21 14.89
N GLN A 723 -24.75 4.90 14.42
CA GLN A 723 -24.62 6.07 13.56
C GLN A 723 -23.96 7.26 14.26
N GLN A 724 -24.21 7.46 15.57
CA GLN A 724 -23.48 8.48 16.35
C GLN A 724 -21.97 8.19 16.47
N TRP A 725 -21.55 6.93 16.31
CA TRP A 725 -20.13 6.54 16.26
C TRP A 725 -19.57 6.52 14.83
N GLY A 726 -20.29 7.11 13.86
CA GLY A 726 -19.86 7.20 12.47
C GLY A 726 -20.07 5.91 11.65
N ILE A 727 -20.52 4.82 12.27
CA ILE A 727 -20.70 3.52 11.60
C ILE A 727 -21.91 3.56 10.68
N LYS A 728 -21.71 3.19 9.42
CA LYS A 728 -22.75 3.15 8.40
C LYS A 728 -23.54 1.84 8.53
N ILE A 729 -24.85 1.96 8.69
CA ILE A 729 -25.76 0.83 8.85
C ILE A 729 -26.61 0.67 7.60
N LEU A 730 -26.46 -0.48 6.93
CA LEU A 730 -27.16 -0.82 5.70
C LEU A 730 -28.13 -1.98 5.93
N LEU A 731 -29.24 -1.99 5.19
CA LEU A 731 -30.08 -3.19 5.10
C LEU A 731 -29.58 -4.05 3.95
N SER A 732 -29.26 -5.32 4.23
CA SER A 732 -28.89 -6.27 3.19
C SER A 732 -30.07 -7.06 2.65
N LEU A 733 -30.21 -7.04 1.33
CA LEU A 733 -31.22 -7.76 0.57
C LEU A 733 -30.67 -9.13 0.16
N GLY A 734 -31.50 -10.16 0.31
CA GLY A 734 -31.19 -11.50 -0.17
C GLY A 734 -30.73 -12.45 0.93
N GLY A 735 -29.49 -12.92 0.84
CA GLY A 735 -28.99 -14.06 1.60
C GLY A 735 -29.35 -15.41 0.94
N ASP A 736 -28.75 -16.50 1.44
CA ASP A 736 -28.92 -17.84 0.87
C ASP A 736 -30.30 -18.47 1.21
N LYS A 737 -31.05 -17.85 2.12
CA LYS A 737 -32.37 -18.27 2.59
C LYS A 737 -33.44 -17.28 2.12
N GLY A 738 -34.64 -17.80 1.82
CA GLY A 738 -35.80 -17.00 1.44
C GLY A 738 -36.13 -17.02 -0.06
N ASN A 739 -37.15 -16.24 -0.43
CA ASN A 739 -37.67 -16.21 -1.79
C ASN A 739 -37.75 -14.75 -2.27
N HIS A 740 -36.73 -14.29 -2.98
CA HIS A 740 -36.62 -12.94 -3.53
C HIS A 740 -36.43 -13.00 -5.05
N SER A 741 -37.19 -12.19 -5.79
CA SER A 741 -37.01 -12.00 -7.24
C SER A 741 -37.66 -10.71 -7.70
N LEU A 742 -37.10 -10.12 -8.76
CA LEU A 742 -37.62 -8.93 -9.42
C LEU A 742 -37.98 -9.31 -10.85
N ASN A 743 -39.28 -9.45 -11.14
CA ASN A 743 -39.76 -10.00 -12.42
C ASN A 743 -40.03 -8.93 -13.48
N SER A 744 -39.99 -7.65 -13.11
CA SER A 744 -40.12 -6.52 -14.02
C SER A 744 -39.42 -5.27 -13.45
N THR A 745 -39.23 -4.26 -14.30
CA THR A 745 -38.78 -2.93 -13.85
C THR A 745 -39.78 -2.30 -12.87
N ASP A 746 -41.09 -2.48 -13.08
CA ASP A 746 -42.13 -1.98 -12.17
C ASP A 746 -42.07 -2.64 -10.79
N ASP A 747 -41.78 -3.94 -10.75
CA ASP A 747 -41.56 -4.70 -9.52
C ASP A 747 -40.32 -4.16 -8.78
N ALA A 748 -39.23 -3.87 -9.49
CA ALA A 748 -38.05 -3.23 -8.93
C ALA A 748 -38.35 -1.83 -8.36
N VAL A 749 -39.14 -1.01 -9.07
CA VAL A 749 -39.57 0.32 -8.59
C VAL A 749 -40.49 0.21 -7.37
N ALA A 750 -41.39 -0.77 -7.36
CA ALA A 750 -42.27 -1.03 -6.21
C ALA A 750 -41.47 -1.43 -4.96
N VAL A 751 -40.47 -2.31 -5.13
CA VAL A 751 -39.54 -2.69 -4.04
C VAL A 751 -38.71 -1.48 -3.61
N ALA A 752 -38.18 -0.66 -4.52
CA ALA A 752 -37.44 0.56 -4.17
C ALA A 752 -38.29 1.52 -3.32
N ARG A 753 -39.55 1.73 -3.70
CA ARG A 753 -40.50 2.57 -2.94
C ARG A 753 -40.75 2.01 -1.54
N TYR A 754 -40.93 0.69 -1.42
CA TYR A 754 -41.09 0.03 -0.14
C TYR A 754 -39.84 0.21 0.75
N LEU A 755 -38.65 -0.01 0.21
CA LEU A 755 -37.38 0.17 0.94
C LEU A 755 -37.21 1.63 1.40
N TYR A 756 -37.50 2.57 0.51
CA TYR A 756 -37.41 4.00 0.82
C TYR A 756 -38.36 4.41 1.95
N GLY A 757 -39.63 3.97 1.87
CA GLY A 757 -40.64 4.25 2.89
C GLY A 757 -40.40 3.56 4.23
N SER A 758 -39.91 2.32 4.22
CA SER A 758 -39.86 1.47 5.42
C SER A 758 -38.53 1.56 6.18
N PHE A 759 -37.43 1.81 5.48
CA PHE A 759 -36.07 1.75 6.04
C PHE A 759 -35.23 3.02 5.81
N LEU A 760 -35.56 3.83 4.80
CA LEU A 760 -34.84 5.05 4.46
C LEU A 760 -35.69 6.30 4.75
N GLY A 761 -35.47 7.40 4.01
CA GLY A 761 -36.01 8.72 4.30
C GLY A 761 -37.51 8.91 4.02
N GLY A 762 -38.19 7.90 3.47
CA GLY A 762 -39.60 7.99 3.12
C GLY A 762 -40.54 7.87 4.31
N ARG A 763 -41.83 8.13 4.03
CA ARG A 763 -42.94 7.90 4.96
C ARG A 763 -43.79 6.76 4.42
N THR A 764 -44.30 5.91 5.32
CA THR A 764 -45.20 4.81 5.01
C THR A 764 -46.40 4.85 5.96
N LEU A 765 -47.55 4.33 5.51
CA LEU A 765 -48.75 4.18 6.34
C LEU A 765 -48.63 2.98 7.31
N SER A 766 -47.69 2.07 7.06
CA SER A 766 -47.45 0.89 7.91
C SER A 766 -46.33 1.15 8.93
N PRO A 767 -46.35 0.52 10.12
CA PRO A 767 -45.23 0.61 11.06
C PRO A 767 -43.91 0.18 10.43
N ARG A 768 -42.87 1.01 10.58
CA ARG A 768 -41.53 0.72 10.08
C ARG A 768 -40.90 -0.43 10.88
N PRO A 769 -40.25 -1.43 10.23
CA PRO A 769 -39.69 -2.59 10.93
C PRO A 769 -38.66 -2.24 12.01
N PHE A 770 -37.85 -1.20 11.80
CA PHE A 770 -36.86 -0.68 12.75
C PHE A 770 -37.31 0.61 13.44
N GLY A 771 -38.62 0.82 13.58
CA GLY A 771 -39.15 2.02 14.20
C GLY A 771 -38.77 3.29 13.43
N SER A 772 -38.42 4.35 14.14
CA SER A 772 -38.05 5.64 13.54
C SER A 772 -36.67 5.67 12.88
N ALA A 773 -35.86 4.62 13.01
CA ALA A 773 -34.51 4.63 12.49
C ALA A 773 -34.48 4.71 10.96
N VAL A 774 -33.51 5.49 10.47
CA VAL A 774 -33.28 5.69 9.06
C VAL A 774 -31.88 5.24 8.70
N LEU A 775 -31.80 4.19 7.87
CA LEU A 775 -30.54 3.56 7.49
C LEU A 775 -29.72 4.45 6.55
N ASP A 776 -28.43 4.14 6.47
CA ASP A 776 -27.47 4.83 5.62
C ASP A 776 -27.53 4.32 4.17
N GLY A 777 -27.98 3.08 3.95
CA GLY A 777 -27.95 2.48 2.62
C GLY A 777 -28.60 1.11 2.49
N ILE A 778 -28.47 0.55 1.28
CA ILE A 778 -28.98 -0.77 0.90
C ILE A 778 -27.83 -1.60 0.30
N ASP A 779 -27.69 -2.82 0.80
CA ASP A 779 -26.73 -3.81 0.33
C ASP A 779 -27.40 -4.90 -0.52
N PHE A 780 -26.79 -5.25 -1.63
CA PHE A 780 -27.26 -6.28 -2.57
C PHE A 780 -26.46 -7.56 -2.37
N ALA A 781 -26.92 -8.42 -1.47
CA ALA A 781 -26.35 -9.76 -1.20
C ALA A 781 -27.23 -10.87 -1.79
N VAL A 782 -27.62 -10.72 -3.06
CA VAL A 782 -28.50 -11.64 -3.76
C VAL A 782 -27.72 -12.70 -4.52
N SER A 783 -28.25 -13.92 -4.57
CA SER A 783 -27.66 -15.04 -5.32
C SER A 783 -28.75 -15.76 -6.12
N GLY A 784 -28.64 -15.75 -7.45
CA GLY A 784 -29.62 -16.42 -8.31
C GLY A 784 -29.53 -17.95 -8.23
N LYS A 785 -30.68 -18.62 -8.06
CA LYS A 785 -30.84 -20.07 -8.31
C LYS A 785 -31.15 -20.39 -9.79
N THR A 786 -31.50 -19.39 -10.59
CA THR A 786 -31.91 -19.55 -11.99
C THR A 786 -30.77 -19.19 -12.94
N TRP A 787 -30.43 -20.14 -13.82
CA TRP A 787 -29.30 -20.09 -14.76
C TRP A 787 -29.44 -19.08 -15.91
N TRP A 788 -30.50 -18.25 -15.93
CA TRP A 788 -30.82 -17.38 -17.07
C TRP A 788 -31.24 -15.97 -16.61
N GLY A 789 -30.27 -15.21 -16.09
CA GLY A 789 -30.15 -13.75 -15.94
C GLY A 789 -31.26 -12.79 -16.45
N ARG A 790 -32.50 -12.92 -15.98
CA ARG A 790 -33.59 -11.94 -16.26
C ARG A 790 -34.21 -11.36 -14.98
N LEU A 791 -33.38 -11.01 -14.00
CA LEU A 791 -33.86 -10.32 -12.80
C LEU A 791 -33.41 -8.87 -12.82
N HIS A 792 -34.34 -7.96 -12.51
CA HIS A 792 -34.21 -6.51 -12.70
C HIS A 792 -33.42 -5.80 -11.57
N TRP A 793 -32.26 -6.35 -11.16
CA TRP A 793 -31.43 -5.79 -10.08
C TRP A 793 -30.84 -4.42 -10.42
N ASP A 794 -30.48 -4.21 -11.69
CA ASP A 794 -30.03 -2.93 -12.22
C ASP A 794 -31.14 -1.87 -12.18
N ALA A 795 -32.39 -2.27 -12.44
CA ALA A 795 -33.54 -1.38 -12.30
C ALA A 795 -33.79 -1.01 -10.83
N LEU A 796 -33.58 -1.93 -9.90
CA LEU A 796 -33.69 -1.63 -8.46
C LEU A 796 -32.61 -0.63 -8.02
N ALA A 797 -31.36 -0.82 -8.47
CA ALA A 797 -30.27 0.11 -8.19
C ALA A 797 -30.58 1.51 -8.72
N ARG A 798 -31.04 1.62 -9.98
CA ARG A 798 -31.49 2.89 -10.59
C ARG A 798 -32.66 3.53 -9.84
N ALA A 799 -33.65 2.73 -9.44
CA ALA A 799 -34.81 3.24 -8.72
C ALA A 799 -34.45 3.77 -7.33
N LEU A 800 -33.51 3.10 -6.63
CA LEU A 800 -33.01 3.56 -5.34
C LEU A 800 -32.14 4.82 -5.46
N SER A 801 -31.32 4.92 -6.51
CA SER A 801 -30.42 6.07 -6.70
C SER A 801 -31.18 7.39 -6.91
N VAL A 802 -32.42 7.35 -7.40
CA VAL A 802 -33.27 8.55 -7.56
C VAL A 802 -33.58 9.23 -6.22
N TYR A 803 -33.53 8.49 -5.11
CA TYR A 803 -33.77 9.05 -3.77
C TYR A 803 -32.55 9.75 -3.16
N ASN A 804 -31.39 9.71 -3.82
CA ASN A 804 -30.24 10.50 -3.41
C ASN A 804 -30.49 12.00 -3.59
N SER A 805 -30.11 12.80 -2.60
CA SER A 805 -30.17 14.26 -2.67
C SER A 805 -29.01 14.91 -1.92
N ALA A 806 -28.82 16.22 -2.10
CA ALA A 806 -27.79 16.99 -1.39
C ALA A 806 -27.91 16.89 0.14
N LYS A 807 -29.10 16.59 0.68
CA LYS A 807 -29.37 16.52 2.13
C LYS A 807 -29.19 15.12 2.76
N ARG A 808 -28.73 14.10 2.02
CA ARG A 808 -29.58 13.00 1.54
C ARG A 808 -28.83 11.85 0.85
N LYS A 809 -27.63 11.44 1.29
CA LYS A 809 -26.93 10.29 0.67
C LYS A 809 -27.48 8.95 1.17
N ILE A 810 -27.75 8.05 0.23
CA ILE A 810 -28.14 6.64 0.38
C ILE A 810 -27.03 5.83 -0.28
N TYR A 811 -26.28 5.08 0.53
CA TYR A 811 -25.22 4.21 0.04
C TYR A 811 -25.81 2.98 -0.64
N LEU A 812 -25.27 2.62 -1.80
CA LEU A 812 -25.61 1.37 -2.49
C LEU A 812 -24.38 0.48 -2.55
N THR A 813 -24.50 -0.73 -1.99
CA THR A 813 -23.40 -1.71 -1.95
C THR A 813 -23.81 -3.06 -2.51
N ALA A 814 -22.82 -3.88 -2.89
CA ALA A 814 -23.08 -5.19 -3.47
C ALA A 814 -22.09 -6.26 -3.01
N ALA A 815 -22.57 -7.50 -2.88
CA ALA A 815 -21.80 -8.68 -2.49
C ALA A 815 -21.73 -9.77 -3.58
N PRO A 816 -21.10 -9.50 -4.74
CA PRO A 816 -20.95 -10.49 -5.80
C PRO A 816 -20.06 -11.65 -5.36
N ARG A 817 -20.22 -12.82 -6.00
CA ARG A 817 -19.27 -13.93 -5.88
C ARG A 817 -17.98 -13.56 -6.61
N CYS A 818 -16.83 -14.11 -6.19
CA CYS A 818 -15.54 -13.76 -6.79
C CYS A 818 -15.36 -14.14 -8.27
N ARG A 819 -16.23 -14.98 -8.86
CA ARG A 819 -16.11 -15.33 -10.27
C ARG A 819 -16.60 -14.16 -11.12
N TYR A 820 -15.69 -13.58 -11.90
CA TYR A 820 -15.98 -12.45 -12.77
C TYR A 820 -16.46 -12.90 -14.17
N PRO A 821 -17.46 -12.21 -14.76
CA PRO A 821 -18.40 -11.33 -14.08
C PRO A 821 -19.40 -12.14 -13.22
N ASP A 822 -19.89 -11.56 -12.12
CA ASP A 822 -20.94 -12.21 -11.33
C ASP A 822 -22.26 -12.22 -12.11
N TRP A 823 -22.77 -13.39 -12.49
CA TRP A 823 -23.98 -13.48 -13.33
C TRP A 823 -25.24 -12.86 -12.72
N THR A 824 -25.36 -12.77 -11.39
CA THR A 824 -26.56 -12.23 -10.74
C THR A 824 -26.50 -10.71 -10.69
N LEU A 825 -25.34 -10.13 -10.38
CA LEU A 825 -25.17 -8.70 -10.15
C LEU A 825 -24.48 -7.96 -11.30
N ARG A 826 -24.05 -8.65 -12.36
CA ARG A 826 -23.34 -8.03 -13.49
C ARG A 826 -24.06 -6.80 -14.04
N SER A 827 -25.35 -6.93 -14.38
CA SER A 827 -26.11 -5.81 -14.97
C SER A 827 -26.21 -4.63 -14.02
N ALA A 828 -26.37 -4.90 -12.72
CA ALA A 828 -26.45 -3.87 -11.68
C ALA A 828 -25.09 -3.18 -11.49
N LEU A 829 -23.99 -3.94 -11.40
CA LEU A 829 -22.64 -3.40 -11.23
C LEU A 829 -22.19 -2.57 -12.44
N GLN A 830 -22.60 -2.95 -13.65
CA GLN A 830 -22.33 -2.19 -14.88
C GLN A 830 -23.01 -0.82 -14.93
N THR A 831 -23.95 -0.52 -14.03
CA THR A 831 -24.58 0.81 -13.96
C THR A 831 -23.66 1.90 -13.43
N GLY A 832 -22.58 1.54 -12.71
CA GLY A 832 -21.71 2.49 -12.01
C GLY A 832 -22.35 3.18 -10.80
N ILE A 833 -23.54 2.74 -10.37
CA ILE A 833 -24.31 3.37 -9.29
C ILE A 833 -23.81 2.98 -7.89
N PHE A 834 -23.16 1.83 -7.75
CA PHE A 834 -22.74 1.31 -6.46
C PHE A 834 -21.55 2.08 -5.88
N ASP A 835 -21.64 2.47 -4.62
CA ASP A 835 -20.56 3.10 -3.88
C ASP A 835 -19.46 2.07 -3.57
N PHE A 836 -19.83 0.94 -2.98
CA PHE A 836 -18.88 -0.07 -2.51
C PHE A 836 -19.26 -1.49 -2.93
N VAL A 837 -18.26 -2.32 -3.19
CA VAL A 837 -18.45 -3.73 -3.57
C VAL A 837 -17.57 -4.62 -2.72
N TRP A 838 -18.17 -5.49 -1.90
CA TRP A 838 -17.45 -6.51 -1.12
C TRP A 838 -17.54 -7.87 -1.81
N ILE A 839 -16.55 -8.16 -2.65
CA ILE A 839 -16.48 -9.39 -3.44
C ILE A 839 -16.24 -10.59 -2.53
N ARG A 840 -17.06 -11.63 -2.62
CA ARG A 840 -16.96 -12.83 -1.78
C ARG A 840 -15.92 -13.80 -2.32
N PHE A 841 -14.72 -13.82 -1.73
CA PHE A 841 -13.59 -14.69 -2.08
C PHE A 841 -13.61 -16.04 -1.36
N TYR A 842 -14.80 -16.64 -1.24
CA TYR A 842 -15.02 -17.91 -0.55
C TYR A 842 -16.15 -18.70 -1.21
N ASN A 843 -16.24 -20.00 -0.92
CA ASN A 843 -17.18 -20.95 -1.54
C ASN A 843 -17.13 -20.97 -3.08
N GLN A 844 -15.96 -20.68 -3.67
CA GLN A 844 -15.72 -20.62 -5.11
C GLN A 844 -14.27 -21.05 -5.43
N SER A 845 -14.06 -22.34 -5.72
CA SER A 845 -12.73 -22.94 -5.93
C SER A 845 -11.85 -22.27 -7.00
N LYS A 846 -12.46 -21.57 -7.96
CA LYS A 846 -11.76 -20.88 -9.05
C LYS A 846 -11.17 -19.52 -8.67
N CYS A 847 -11.59 -18.92 -7.57
CA CYS A 847 -11.23 -17.55 -7.23
C CYS A 847 -11.10 -17.30 -5.72
N GLN A 848 -10.92 -18.34 -4.91
CA GLN A 848 -10.74 -18.24 -3.46
C GLN A 848 -9.30 -18.60 -3.05
N TYR A 849 -8.97 -18.39 -1.77
CA TYR A 849 -7.77 -18.94 -1.16
C TYR A 849 -7.88 -20.45 -0.93
N SER A 850 -6.81 -21.19 -1.20
CA SER A 850 -6.77 -22.65 -1.04
C SER A 850 -5.44 -23.10 -0.45
N LEU A 851 -5.45 -24.07 0.46
CA LEU A 851 -4.24 -24.74 0.93
C LEU A 851 -4.09 -26.09 0.20
N PRO A 852 -2.90 -26.45 -0.33
CA PRO A 852 -1.61 -25.74 -0.22
C PRO A 852 -1.36 -24.70 -1.33
N ASP A 853 -2.31 -24.48 -2.25
CA ASP A 853 -2.15 -23.67 -3.47
C ASP A 853 -1.86 -22.17 -3.24
N GLY A 854 -2.14 -21.64 -2.05
CA GLY A 854 -1.93 -20.23 -1.68
C GLY A 854 -2.96 -19.25 -2.25
N PRO A 855 -2.63 -17.95 -2.32
CA PRO A 855 -3.57 -16.90 -2.70
C PRO A 855 -3.72 -16.66 -4.22
N GLY A 856 -2.98 -17.40 -5.07
CA GLY A 856 -2.85 -17.08 -6.49
C GLY A 856 -4.18 -16.90 -7.24
N ARG A 857 -5.14 -17.81 -7.06
CA ARG A 857 -6.48 -17.72 -7.70
C ARG A 857 -7.28 -16.53 -7.20
N LEU A 858 -7.21 -16.25 -5.91
CA LEU A 858 -7.86 -15.09 -5.29
C LEU A 858 -7.28 -13.78 -5.82
N MET A 859 -5.95 -13.69 -5.95
CA MET A 859 -5.25 -12.51 -6.44
C MET A 859 -5.55 -12.21 -7.91
N VAL A 860 -5.58 -13.24 -8.77
CA VAL A 860 -5.97 -13.09 -10.18
C VAL A 860 -7.40 -12.55 -10.26
N ALA A 861 -8.34 -13.13 -9.52
CA ALA A 861 -9.71 -12.64 -9.50
C ALA A 861 -9.81 -11.21 -8.94
N TRP A 862 -9.06 -10.86 -7.90
CA TRP A 862 -8.98 -9.50 -7.36
C TRP A 862 -8.55 -8.49 -8.43
N GLN A 863 -7.51 -8.81 -9.19
CA GLN A 863 -7.05 -7.98 -10.30
C GLN A 863 -8.12 -7.81 -11.38
N THR A 864 -8.79 -8.90 -11.78
CA THR A 864 -9.87 -8.84 -12.78
C THR A 864 -11.01 -7.92 -12.34
N TRP A 865 -11.46 -8.03 -11.09
CA TRP A 865 -12.51 -7.17 -10.56
C TRP A 865 -12.10 -5.69 -10.49
N ASN A 866 -10.85 -5.41 -10.11
CA ASN A 866 -10.37 -4.03 -9.98
C ASN A 866 -10.18 -3.33 -11.33
N ALA A 867 -9.93 -4.07 -12.41
CA ALA A 867 -9.81 -3.50 -13.76
C ALA A 867 -11.14 -2.89 -14.23
N ASP A 868 -12.25 -3.62 -14.04
CA ASP A 868 -13.51 -3.31 -14.74
C ASP A 868 -14.57 -2.59 -13.89
N LEU A 869 -14.48 -2.63 -12.55
CA LEU A 869 -15.50 -2.02 -11.68
C LEU A 869 -15.45 -0.48 -11.67
N GLN A 870 -16.59 0.17 -11.89
CA GLN A 870 -16.75 1.62 -11.70
C GLN A 870 -17.43 1.90 -10.36
N VAL A 871 -16.65 1.93 -9.28
CA VAL A 871 -17.15 2.11 -7.90
C VAL A 871 -16.18 2.96 -7.08
N THR A 872 -16.65 3.51 -5.95
CA THR A 872 -15.79 4.29 -5.04
C THR A 872 -14.76 3.41 -4.35
N GLY A 873 -15.15 2.20 -3.92
CA GLY A 873 -14.25 1.28 -3.23
C GLY A 873 -14.62 -0.19 -3.36
N VAL A 874 -13.61 -1.04 -3.37
CA VAL A 874 -13.70 -2.49 -3.45
C VAL A 874 -13.15 -3.08 -2.15
N PHE A 875 -13.93 -3.97 -1.56
CA PHE A 875 -13.61 -4.68 -0.34
C PHE A 875 -13.33 -6.16 -0.64
N MET A 876 -12.33 -6.73 0.02
CA MET A 876 -12.08 -8.16 -0.01
C MET A 876 -12.99 -8.87 1.00
N GLY A 877 -14.00 -9.60 0.52
CA GLY A 877 -14.92 -10.38 1.35
C GLY A 877 -14.34 -11.73 1.74
N LEU A 878 -14.12 -11.95 3.04
CA LEU A 878 -13.51 -13.15 3.62
C LEU A 878 -14.40 -13.77 4.71
N PRO A 879 -14.32 -15.10 4.92
CA PRO A 879 -14.90 -15.73 6.10
C PRO A 879 -14.11 -15.36 7.36
N ALA A 880 -14.80 -15.01 8.44
CA ALA A 880 -14.17 -14.64 9.70
C ALA A 880 -13.62 -15.86 10.47
N ALA A 881 -14.10 -17.07 10.19
CA ALA A 881 -13.57 -18.32 10.74
C ALA A 881 -13.62 -19.45 9.71
N ARG A 882 -12.93 -20.56 10.00
CA ARG A 882 -12.81 -21.69 9.07
C ARG A 882 -14.15 -22.38 8.84
N GLU A 883 -14.95 -22.47 9.89
CA GLU A 883 -16.28 -23.04 9.93
C GLU A 883 -17.36 -22.16 9.27
N THR A 884 -17.04 -20.91 8.93
CA THR A 884 -18.01 -19.94 8.41
C THR A 884 -18.33 -20.14 6.92
N ALA A 885 -17.45 -20.84 6.21
CA ALA A 885 -17.59 -21.14 4.78
C ALA A 885 -17.06 -22.55 4.51
N GLU A 886 -17.61 -23.24 3.51
CA GLU A 886 -17.13 -24.57 3.13
C GLU A 886 -15.66 -24.52 2.70
N ASN A 887 -15.28 -23.46 1.99
CA ASN A 887 -13.90 -23.23 1.55
C ASN A 887 -13.59 -21.72 1.42
N GLY A 888 -12.30 -21.36 1.37
CA GLY A 888 -11.86 -19.98 1.13
C GLY A 888 -11.50 -19.18 2.38
N TYR A 889 -11.44 -19.82 3.55
CA TYR A 889 -10.90 -19.18 4.76
C TYR A 889 -9.42 -18.86 4.59
N VAL A 890 -9.04 -17.62 4.89
CA VAL A 890 -7.65 -17.16 4.92
C VAL A 890 -7.25 -16.99 6.37
N PRO A 891 -6.18 -17.63 6.87
CA PRO A 891 -5.65 -17.31 8.19
C PRO A 891 -5.17 -15.85 8.27
N PRO A 892 -5.35 -15.11 9.39
CA PRO A 892 -4.95 -13.70 9.49
C PRO A 892 -3.50 -13.42 9.09
N ASP A 893 -2.58 -14.29 9.50
CA ASP A 893 -1.15 -14.11 9.21
C ASP A 893 -0.88 -14.28 7.70
N ASN A 894 -1.51 -15.26 7.05
CA ASN A 894 -1.44 -15.39 5.59
C ASN A 894 -2.11 -14.22 4.86
N PHE A 895 -3.19 -13.66 5.43
CA PHE A 895 -3.79 -12.45 4.88
C PHE A 895 -2.81 -11.28 4.95
N THR A 896 -2.24 -11.00 6.13
CA THR A 896 -1.30 -9.89 6.34
C THR A 896 0.00 -10.07 5.54
N ASP A 897 0.56 -11.28 5.48
CA ASP A 897 1.88 -11.51 4.88
C ASP A 897 1.83 -11.71 3.36
N GLU A 898 0.73 -12.25 2.84
CA GLU A 898 0.66 -12.64 1.43
C GLU A 898 -0.35 -11.82 0.63
N ILE A 899 -1.51 -11.49 1.20
CA ILE A 899 -2.62 -10.91 0.44
C ILE A 899 -2.67 -9.38 0.58
N LEU A 900 -2.56 -8.87 1.80
CA LEU A 900 -2.66 -7.44 2.10
C LEU A 900 -1.65 -6.59 1.31
N PRO A 901 -0.36 -6.96 1.19
CA PRO A 901 0.60 -6.18 0.42
C PRO A 901 0.23 -6.08 -1.06
N PHE A 902 -0.34 -7.15 -1.62
CA PHE A 902 -0.78 -7.19 -3.02
C PHE A 902 -2.05 -6.37 -3.24
N ILE A 903 -3.09 -6.54 -2.42
CA ILE A 903 -4.37 -5.85 -2.65
C ILE A 903 -4.25 -4.34 -2.42
N ASN A 904 -3.36 -3.91 -1.51
CA ASN A 904 -3.06 -2.50 -1.26
C ASN A 904 -2.44 -1.78 -2.47
N MET A 905 -1.90 -2.52 -3.45
CA MET A 905 -1.40 -1.94 -4.69
C MET A 905 -2.52 -1.44 -5.61
N PHE A 906 -3.77 -1.86 -5.37
CA PHE A 906 -4.90 -1.52 -6.23
C PHE A 906 -5.60 -0.25 -5.71
N PRO A 907 -5.76 0.80 -6.55
CA PRO A 907 -6.26 2.10 -6.10
C PRO A 907 -7.71 2.08 -5.62
N LYS A 908 -8.49 1.06 -6.02
CA LYS A 908 -9.87 0.88 -5.57
C LYS A 908 -9.96 0.04 -4.29
N TYR A 909 -8.86 -0.48 -3.74
CA TYR A 909 -8.89 -1.17 -2.46
C TYR A 909 -9.33 -0.22 -1.36
N TRP A 910 -10.42 -0.59 -0.67
CA TRP A 910 -11.03 0.21 0.38
C TRP A 910 -11.08 -0.51 1.73
N GLY A 911 -10.86 -1.83 1.75
CA GLY A 911 -10.91 -2.57 2.99
C GLY A 911 -11.23 -4.05 2.86
N VAL A 912 -11.63 -4.64 3.99
CA VAL A 912 -12.00 -6.06 4.12
C VAL A 912 -13.43 -6.15 4.60
N MET A 913 -14.23 -7.03 3.98
CA MET A 913 -15.53 -7.42 4.52
C MET A 913 -15.38 -8.78 5.19
N VAL A 914 -15.83 -8.90 6.44
CA VAL A 914 -15.80 -10.16 7.18
C VAL A 914 -17.21 -10.74 7.32
N TRP A 915 -17.38 -11.95 6.80
CA TRP A 915 -18.59 -12.75 6.95
C TRP A 915 -18.35 -13.77 8.07
N ASP A 916 -19.00 -13.74 9.23
CA ASP A 916 -19.98 -12.78 9.75
C ASP A 916 -19.58 -12.33 11.17
N ARG A 917 -20.41 -11.46 11.79
CA ARG A 917 -20.17 -10.92 13.13
C ARG A 917 -20.15 -12.00 14.22
N TYR A 918 -20.93 -13.07 14.09
CA TYR A 918 -20.94 -14.17 15.04
C TYR A 918 -19.58 -14.86 15.07
N HIS A 919 -19.08 -15.26 13.91
CA HIS A 919 -17.82 -15.96 13.81
C HIS A 919 -16.64 -15.04 14.14
N ASP A 920 -16.71 -13.78 13.72
CA ASP A 920 -15.70 -12.79 14.09
C ASP A 920 -15.66 -12.53 15.60
N LYS A 921 -16.80 -12.64 16.30
CA LYS A 921 -16.84 -12.60 17.78
C LYS A 921 -15.96 -13.66 18.40
N MET A 922 -16.01 -14.86 17.82
CA MET A 922 -15.39 -16.07 18.34
C MET A 922 -13.91 -16.15 17.95
N SER A 923 -13.60 -15.90 16.68
CA SER A 923 -12.25 -16.00 16.12
C SER A 923 -11.40 -14.74 16.34
N LYS A 924 -12.03 -13.60 16.61
CA LYS A 924 -11.39 -12.27 16.69
C LYS A 924 -10.68 -11.88 15.39
N TYR A 925 -11.19 -12.32 14.24
CA TYR A 925 -10.54 -12.11 12.95
C TYR A 925 -10.32 -10.63 12.62
N SER A 926 -11.37 -9.81 12.69
CA SER A 926 -11.28 -8.37 12.44
C SER A 926 -10.29 -7.70 13.38
N TYR A 927 -10.33 -8.05 14.67
CA TYR A 927 -9.40 -7.51 15.66
C TYR A 927 -7.93 -7.82 15.31
N ARG A 928 -7.65 -9.04 14.81
CA ARG A 928 -6.29 -9.47 14.43
C ARG A 928 -5.75 -8.73 13.20
N ILE A 929 -6.59 -8.50 12.19
CA ILE A 929 -6.15 -7.83 10.95
C ILE A 929 -6.28 -6.32 11.00
N LYS A 930 -7.04 -5.77 11.97
CA LYS A 930 -7.42 -4.35 12.01
C LYS A 930 -6.23 -3.41 11.98
N TYR A 931 -5.19 -3.71 12.76
CA TYR A 931 -3.99 -2.88 12.78
C TYR A 931 -3.39 -2.84 11.38
N ASP A 932 -3.07 -4.00 10.79
CA ASP A 932 -2.45 -4.08 9.46
C ASP A 932 -3.31 -3.43 8.36
N VAL A 933 -4.62 -3.68 8.35
CA VAL A 933 -5.56 -3.06 7.41
C VAL A 933 -5.55 -1.53 7.54
N ILE A 934 -5.30 -0.97 8.73
CA ILE A 934 -5.29 0.46 9.02
C ILE A 934 -3.88 1.09 8.87
N THR A 935 -2.80 0.36 9.16
CA THR A 935 -1.46 0.94 9.42
C THR A 935 -0.32 0.39 8.57
N HIS A 936 -0.55 -0.53 7.64
CA HIS A 936 0.53 -1.21 6.92
C HIS A 936 1.31 -0.29 5.96
N GLN A 937 2.18 0.56 6.52
CA GLN A 937 3.28 1.24 5.81
C GLN A 937 4.42 1.80 6.70
N ALA A 938 4.41 1.66 8.03
CA ALA A 938 5.46 2.24 8.87
C ALA A 938 6.84 1.51 8.81
N ASP A 939 6.89 0.24 8.36
CA ASP A 939 8.07 -0.62 8.54
C ASP A 939 8.84 -1.01 7.26
N GLN A 940 8.56 -0.40 6.10
CA GLN A 940 9.23 -0.75 4.83
C GLN A 940 10.38 0.21 4.43
N ASN A 941 10.76 1.14 5.32
CA ASN A 941 11.88 2.08 5.10
C ASN A 941 13.05 1.81 6.07
N TYR A 942 13.59 0.59 6.08
CA TYR A 942 14.90 0.28 6.66
C TYR A 942 15.77 -0.48 5.66
#